data_AF-A0A428NV65-F1
#
_entry.id   AF-A0A428NV65-F1
#
_cell.length_a   1.000
_cell.length_b   1.000
_cell.length_c   1.000
_cell.angle_alpha   90.00
_cell.angle_beta   90.00
_cell.angle_gamma   90.00
#
_symmetry.space_group_name_H-M   'P 1'
#
loop_
_entity.id
_entity.type
_entity.pdbx_description
1 polymer ?
#
loop_
_entity_poly.entity_id
_entity_poly.type
_entity_poly.pdbx_seq_one_letter_code
_entity_poly.pdbx_strand_id
1 'polypeptide(L)'
;MAVELAPVASAQPPIHEESGEDRESLVPALPPPDRGPAAWKFLFGIFTIEAVLWGFPLSYGVFQDYYSKQPEFEGDSNLAVIGTVSTSIYFLGAPIATPLVKRFQRWQRHMIAAGWAGCVTSLVAASFMNSVNGLIITQGVLYGTSFILLYFPLLIMLNEWFVQRRGVAYGVMSAGSGASGVGYPFLLEVLLSKYGYQTTLRAVAVAAFGLGGPLLFMLKPRIPPSHHGALRILDFGFAKKPVFWVFAISNLIQGFGYYIPALYLPTYASLIGISGTLSALILAAQNLAIVISQVTFGFILDRTNNMLLLVFISSFVSAAVSFTLWGFAHSFVTLLMFALLFGLFAGAFPVFWPKFGSVISEDPALIYSMMAFGKGIGNLATGPVTAKLLTRPVSSGVGPAGLTALKSLREEGFDAVAFERREAVGGLWAYSDDPEYTSALDDTTANISKFVSGFSDFPIPKESPPYLSRRQIHGYFESYAKHFELHKHISFGTTVKKVLRNEPEEKWDIYITGPDGDKILSFDKVVFGNGCESVPVWPSMPGRDMFTGTILHSQAFRSDKIDEYKGKRVLVVGIGNTGCEVALSLCKHASKTYQAYRRGRIVASRYGDDGVPTDSLIPWPVLRLKYLLDYWAPWLTNPLVDKFMVDKMINDAARHEPVSPDTPKKEKLKLAGEKVRGEWRLVPCPSLAHKHPALQESFFPALYNQEIIPVYGFVDFVGDKKVILGNGQIVEVDVVIFATGYKHDFSLMPELEMDGAAGFPLTTPGKVDDRKEPSLPRLFQMIFPPKWASSVAFLSWMAPQENVWCVCELASMAVTQAWAADIAQTRDPKTPNGYRPASLLPSKEEMDKEVDSYHAWWRKQWTIDHSVLPGYVRAHSFYRFLHDMAGTGLYEHLDHVFTTRGWWLWWNDYVLWKWLAKGPMNSYSWRLFVTNPLHIPGHGRKVWAGARKAVEEAYHIFEDFKAKQGKVD
;
A
#
# COMPACT_ATOMS: atom_id res chain seq x y z
N MET A 1 52.87 20.53 15.96
CA MET A 1 54.03 19.64 15.83
C MET A 1 54.38 19.60 14.35
N ALA A 2 55.48 20.24 13.98
CA ALA A 2 55.90 20.48 12.60
C ALA A 2 56.42 19.18 11.96
N VAL A 3 56.17 18.99 10.66
CA VAL A 3 56.85 17.98 9.85
C VAL A 3 57.43 18.70 8.64
N GLU A 4 58.76 18.71 8.60
CA GLU A 4 59.63 19.33 7.60
C GLU A 4 59.46 18.72 6.20
N LEU A 5 59.55 19.58 5.20
CA LEU A 5 59.76 19.23 3.80
C LEU A 5 61.25 18.96 3.56
N ALA A 6 61.59 17.76 3.08
CA ALA A 6 62.96 17.42 2.67
C ALA A 6 63.32 18.03 1.30
N PRO A 7 64.59 18.46 1.07
CA PRO A 7 65.01 19.16 -0.13
C PRO A 7 65.38 18.20 -1.28
N VAL A 8 65.14 18.66 -2.51
CA VAL A 8 65.51 18.00 -3.77
C VAL A 8 67.01 18.15 -4.00
N ALA A 9 67.74 17.04 -4.01
CA ALA A 9 69.16 16.99 -4.33
C ALA A 9 69.39 17.12 -5.84
N SER A 10 70.25 18.06 -6.22
CA SER A 10 70.83 18.23 -7.54
C SER A 10 71.90 17.16 -7.80
N ALA A 11 71.70 16.33 -8.83
CA ALA A 11 72.76 15.49 -9.39
C ALA A 11 73.09 15.99 -10.80
N GLN A 12 74.28 16.58 -10.96
CA GLN A 12 74.93 16.75 -12.26
C GLN A 12 75.36 15.36 -12.79
N PRO A 13 75.25 15.08 -14.10
CA PRO A 13 75.84 13.88 -14.68
C PRO A 13 77.33 14.10 -15.00
N PRO A 14 78.16 13.04 -15.01
CA PRO A 14 79.56 13.15 -15.42
C PRO A 14 79.68 13.28 -16.94
N ILE A 15 80.68 14.05 -17.34
CA ILE A 15 81.13 14.29 -18.71
C ILE A 15 81.75 12.99 -19.24
N HIS A 16 81.21 12.47 -20.33
CA HIS A 16 81.95 11.62 -21.27
C HIS A 16 81.86 12.27 -22.65
N GLU A 17 82.99 12.80 -23.11
CA GLU A 17 83.23 13.14 -24.51
C GLU A 17 83.36 11.84 -25.30
N GLU A 18 82.50 11.64 -26.29
CA GLU A 18 82.85 10.90 -27.50
C GLU A 18 82.16 11.58 -28.69
N SER A 19 83.00 12.06 -29.60
CA SER A 19 82.68 12.70 -30.87
C SER A 19 82.06 11.72 -31.86
N GLY A 20 80.93 12.07 -32.46
CA GLY A 20 80.32 11.29 -33.54
C GLY A 20 79.06 11.96 -34.12
N GLU A 21 79.28 12.79 -35.14
CA GLU A 21 78.41 13.15 -36.28
C GLU A 21 76.88 13.24 -36.09
N ASP A 22 76.41 14.48 -36.27
CA ASP A 22 75.09 14.93 -36.71
C ASP A 22 74.13 13.87 -37.28
N ARG A 23 73.19 13.46 -36.43
CA ARG A 23 71.79 13.27 -36.83
C ARG A 23 70.89 13.89 -35.77
N GLU A 24 70.62 15.19 -35.91
CA GLU A 24 69.41 15.79 -35.34
C GLU A 24 68.20 15.03 -35.87
N SER A 25 67.69 14.07 -35.07
CA SER A 25 66.32 13.62 -35.25
C SER A 25 65.42 14.81 -34.91
N LEU A 26 64.87 15.45 -35.95
CA LEU A 26 63.77 16.40 -35.85
C LEU A 26 62.60 15.76 -35.09
N VAL A 27 62.61 15.79 -33.76
CA VAL A 27 61.42 15.53 -32.95
C VAL A 27 60.56 16.79 -33.08
N PRO A 28 59.35 16.72 -33.68
CA PRO A 28 58.49 17.89 -33.77
C PRO A 28 58.22 18.44 -32.37
N ALA A 29 58.58 19.70 -32.11
CA ALA A 29 58.29 20.34 -30.84
C ALA A 29 56.78 20.31 -30.58
N LEU A 30 56.37 19.66 -29.48
CA LEU A 30 54.96 19.52 -29.14
C LEU A 30 54.33 20.90 -28.90
N PRO A 31 53.07 21.14 -29.31
CA PRO A 31 52.36 22.37 -29.00
C PRO A 31 52.35 22.66 -27.49
N PRO A 32 52.40 23.94 -27.05
CA PRO A 32 52.44 24.27 -25.62
C PRO A 32 51.17 23.78 -24.90
N PRO A 33 51.29 23.19 -23.68
CA PRO A 33 50.13 22.85 -22.85
C PRO A 33 49.40 24.10 -22.36
N ASP A 34 48.10 23.99 -22.11
CA ASP A 34 47.26 25.00 -21.43
C ASP A 34 47.14 26.38 -22.14
N ARG A 35 47.87 26.58 -23.24
CA ARG A 35 48.04 27.86 -23.94
C ARG A 35 48.04 27.67 -25.46
N GLY A 36 47.71 28.74 -26.19
CA GLY A 36 47.74 28.77 -27.65
C GLY A 36 46.43 28.36 -28.34
N PRO A 37 46.25 28.74 -29.61
CA PRO A 37 44.97 28.61 -30.31
C PRO A 37 44.55 27.16 -30.57
N ALA A 38 45.49 26.21 -30.62
CA ALA A 38 45.17 24.80 -30.82
C ALA A 38 44.47 24.16 -29.61
N ALA A 39 44.91 24.47 -28.39
CA ALA A 39 44.30 23.98 -27.16
C ALA A 39 42.86 24.51 -26.97
N TRP A 40 42.64 25.80 -27.25
CA TRP A 40 41.31 26.41 -27.18
C TRP A 40 40.37 25.94 -28.30
N LYS A 41 40.88 25.70 -29.52
CA LYS A 41 40.11 25.06 -30.59
C LYS A 41 39.66 23.65 -30.22
N PHE A 42 40.54 22.88 -29.58
CA PHE A 42 40.20 21.55 -29.06
C PHE A 42 39.13 21.64 -27.97
N LEU A 43 39.28 22.58 -27.02
CA LEU A 43 38.32 22.80 -25.93
C LEU A 43 36.93 23.24 -26.45
N PHE A 44 36.89 24.09 -27.48
CA PHE A 44 35.64 24.46 -28.14
C PHE A 44 34.98 23.27 -28.87
N GLY A 45 35.80 22.43 -29.52
CA GLY A 45 35.34 21.21 -30.18
C GLY A 45 34.70 20.22 -29.21
N ILE A 46 35.38 19.92 -28.08
CA ILE A 46 34.84 19.00 -27.06
C ILE A 46 33.62 19.58 -26.33
N PHE A 47 33.57 20.90 -26.07
CA PHE A 47 32.38 21.56 -25.50
C PHE A 47 31.14 21.37 -26.39
N THR A 48 31.30 21.57 -27.70
CA THR A 48 30.19 21.47 -28.64
C THR A 48 29.72 20.02 -28.78
N ILE A 49 30.65 19.06 -28.79
CA ILE A 49 30.34 17.63 -28.78
C ILE A 49 29.63 17.23 -27.50
N GLU A 50 30.06 17.75 -26.34
CA GLU A 50 29.40 17.51 -25.06
C GLU A 50 27.96 18.02 -25.07
N ALA A 51 27.73 19.24 -25.58
CA ALA A 51 26.40 19.82 -25.69
C ALA A 51 25.46 19.02 -26.62
N VAL A 52 25.98 18.52 -27.74
CA VAL A 52 25.19 17.73 -28.70
C VAL A 52 24.89 16.32 -28.16
N LEU A 53 25.85 15.67 -27.50
CA LEU A 53 25.69 14.29 -27.04
C LEU A 53 24.91 14.17 -25.73
N TRP A 54 25.07 15.09 -24.78
CA TRP A 54 24.26 15.08 -23.56
C TRP A 54 22.85 15.64 -23.77
N GLY A 55 22.62 16.42 -24.82
CA GLY A 55 21.32 17.01 -25.11
C GLY A 55 20.21 15.96 -25.24
N PHE A 56 20.44 14.84 -25.92
CA PHE A 56 19.43 13.79 -26.05
C PHE A 56 19.13 13.06 -24.73
N PRO A 57 20.12 12.49 -24.01
CA PRO A 57 19.87 11.80 -22.75
C PRO A 57 19.29 12.69 -21.65
N LEU A 58 19.71 13.96 -21.56
CA LEU A 58 19.18 14.90 -20.56
C LEU A 58 17.75 15.36 -20.88
N SER A 59 17.35 15.34 -22.14
CA SER A 59 16.00 15.72 -22.58
C SER A 59 15.09 14.53 -22.86
N TYR A 60 15.48 13.31 -22.49
CA TYR A 60 14.69 12.11 -22.75
C TYR A 60 13.29 12.16 -22.11
N GLY A 61 13.13 12.86 -20.99
CA GLY A 61 11.82 13.03 -20.34
C GLY A 61 10.73 13.61 -21.26
N VAL A 62 11.10 14.46 -22.22
CA VAL A 62 10.17 15.00 -23.22
C VAL A 62 9.72 13.93 -24.23
N PHE A 63 10.65 13.06 -24.63
CA PHE A 63 10.33 11.90 -25.47
C PHE A 63 9.48 10.88 -24.72
N GLN A 64 9.75 10.66 -23.44
CA GLN A 64 8.97 9.74 -22.60
C GLN A 64 7.49 10.19 -22.51
N ASP A 65 7.23 11.46 -22.20
CA ASP A 65 5.87 12.02 -22.14
C ASP A 65 5.15 11.95 -23.50
N TYR A 66 5.87 12.20 -24.60
CA TYR A 66 5.30 12.09 -25.94
C TYR A 66 4.99 10.63 -26.32
N TYR A 67 5.91 9.68 -26.03
CA TYR A 67 5.71 8.26 -26.32
C TYR A 67 4.54 7.67 -25.54
N SER A 68 4.36 8.06 -24.27
CA SER A 68 3.23 7.57 -23.46
C SER A 68 1.85 7.98 -23.99
N LYS A 69 1.78 9.01 -24.85
CA LYS A 69 0.54 9.49 -25.47
C LYS A 69 0.26 8.88 -26.84
N GLN A 70 1.14 8.04 -27.37
CA GLN A 70 0.95 7.38 -28.67
C GLN A 70 0.30 6.00 -28.49
N PRO A 71 -0.69 5.64 -29.33
CA PRO A 71 -1.38 4.34 -29.24
C PRO A 71 -0.45 3.12 -29.37
N GLU A 72 0.69 3.30 -30.05
CA GLU A 72 1.67 2.24 -30.34
C GLU A 72 2.51 1.85 -29.11
N PHE A 73 2.58 2.74 -28.11
CA PHE A 73 3.42 2.58 -26.91
C PHE A 73 2.63 2.75 -25.60
N GLU A 74 1.31 2.88 -25.69
CA GLU A 74 0.40 3.09 -24.55
C GLU A 74 0.42 1.85 -23.63
N GLY A 75 0.63 2.08 -22.32
CA GLY A 75 0.61 1.02 -21.30
C GLY A 75 1.90 0.23 -21.09
N ASP A 76 2.99 0.50 -21.83
CA ASP A 76 4.29 -0.17 -21.59
C ASP A 76 5.11 0.56 -20.50
N SER A 77 5.33 -0.13 -19.38
CA SER A 77 6.07 0.41 -18.22
C SER A 77 7.56 0.63 -18.50
N ASN A 78 8.10 0.16 -19.62
CA ASN A 78 9.53 0.25 -19.93
C ASN A 78 9.95 1.53 -20.67
N LEU A 79 9.05 2.48 -20.91
CA LEU A 79 9.39 3.73 -21.61
C LEU A 79 10.49 4.54 -20.88
N ALA A 80 10.40 4.66 -19.55
CA ALA A 80 11.43 5.34 -18.75
C ALA A 80 12.80 4.65 -18.78
N VAL A 81 12.84 3.35 -19.10
CA VAL A 81 14.07 2.54 -19.13
C VAL A 81 15.00 2.99 -20.26
N ILE A 82 14.46 3.50 -21.37
CA ILE A 82 15.25 3.88 -22.55
C ILE A 82 16.28 4.98 -22.20
N GLY A 83 15.84 6.08 -21.59
CA GLY A 83 16.72 7.19 -21.20
C GLY A 83 17.69 6.82 -20.09
N THR A 84 17.24 6.06 -19.10
CA THR A 84 18.09 5.61 -17.98
C THR A 84 19.15 4.62 -18.44
N VAL A 85 18.87 3.73 -19.38
CA VAL A 85 19.85 2.79 -19.96
C VAL A 85 20.93 3.54 -20.73
N SER A 86 20.57 4.56 -21.53
CA SER A 86 21.55 5.35 -22.30
C SER A 86 22.60 6.01 -21.40
N THR A 87 22.16 6.62 -20.29
CA THR A 87 23.03 7.28 -19.32
C THR A 87 23.75 6.28 -18.41
N SER A 88 23.11 5.17 -18.04
CA SER A 88 23.69 4.15 -17.17
C SER A 88 24.81 3.38 -17.87
N ILE A 89 24.64 3.04 -19.15
CA ILE A 89 25.70 2.38 -19.94
C ILE A 89 26.95 3.27 -19.95
N TYR A 90 26.79 4.57 -20.21
CA TYR A 90 27.89 5.53 -20.16
C TYR A 90 28.66 5.50 -18.83
N PHE A 91 27.96 5.65 -17.70
CA PHE A 91 28.61 5.70 -16.39
C PHE A 91 29.20 4.36 -15.95
N LEU A 92 28.47 3.25 -16.18
CA LEU A 92 28.89 1.90 -15.76
C LEU A 92 30.00 1.32 -16.65
N GLY A 93 30.04 1.70 -17.92
CA GLY A 93 31.06 1.25 -18.87
C GLY A 93 32.41 1.98 -18.76
N ALA A 94 32.47 3.08 -17.99
CA ALA A 94 33.67 3.91 -17.85
C ALA A 94 34.94 3.14 -17.40
N PRO A 95 34.88 2.23 -16.40
CA PRO A 95 36.01 1.39 -15.99
C PRO A 95 36.58 0.49 -17.09
N ILE A 96 35.75 0.06 -18.04
CA ILE A 96 36.12 -0.85 -19.12
C ILE A 96 36.66 -0.07 -20.32
N ALA A 97 36.04 1.07 -20.62
CA ALA A 97 36.41 1.91 -21.76
C ALA A 97 37.81 2.52 -21.64
N THR A 98 38.19 2.95 -20.44
CA THR A 98 39.45 3.68 -20.23
C THR A 98 40.70 2.82 -20.52
N PRO A 99 40.81 1.59 -19.98
CA PRO A 99 41.87 0.67 -20.38
C PRO A 99 41.87 0.33 -21.87
N LEU A 100 40.69 0.16 -22.47
CA LEU A 100 40.54 -0.21 -23.87
C LEU A 100 41.09 0.87 -24.80
N VAL A 101 40.73 2.13 -24.55
CA VAL A 101 41.21 3.28 -25.33
C VAL A 101 42.72 3.47 -25.18
N LYS A 102 43.27 3.23 -23.98
CA LYS A 102 44.72 3.29 -23.75
C LYS A 102 45.47 2.17 -24.47
N ARG A 103 44.91 0.96 -24.51
CA ARG A 103 45.48 -0.18 -25.24
C ARG A 103 45.53 0.09 -26.75
N PHE A 104 44.48 0.71 -27.30
CA PHE A 104 44.36 1.01 -28.72
C PHE A 104 44.56 2.51 -29.04
N GLN A 105 45.57 3.14 -28.42
CA GLN A 105 45.82 4.59 -28.55
C GLN A 105 45.96 5.07 -30.01
N ARG A 106 46.53 4.23 -30.90
CA ARG A 106 46.63 4.53 -32.34
C ARG A 106 45.29 4.71 -33.03
N TRP A 107 44.24 4.09 -32.50
CA TRP A 107 42.91 4.03 -33.12
C TRP A 107 41.95 5.07 -32.51
N GLN A 108 42.40 5.93 -31.58
CA GLN A 108 41.56 6.91 -30.89
C GLN A 108 40.70 7.78 -31.84
N ARG A 109 41.26 8.27 -32.95
CA ARG A 109 40.48 9.06 -33.93
C ARG A 109 39.40 8.23 -34.63
N HIS A 110 39.69 6.95 -34.91
CA HIS A 110 38.72 6.02 -35.50
C HIS A 110 37.63 5.67 -34.49
N MET A 111 37.96 5.54 -33.19
CA MET A 111 36.99 5.33 -32.12
C MET A 111 36.03 6.53 -31.98
N ILE A 112 36.54 7.75 -32.04
CA ILE A 112 35.72 8.97 -32.01
C ILE A 112 34.79 9.04 -33.23
N ALA A 113 35.31 8.80 -34.44
CA ALA A 113 34.51 8.82 -35.66
C ALA A 113 33.44 7.71 -35.68
N ALA A 114 33.80 6.49 -35.25
CA ALA A 114 32.88 5.37 -35.15
C ALA A 114 31.79 5.61 -34.09
N GLY A 115 32.15 6.15 -32.91
CA GLY A 115 31.19 6.49 -31.87
C GLY A 115 30.23 7.61 -32.29
N TRP A 116 30.72 8.64 -32.99
CA TRP A 116 29.87 9.70 -33.55
C TRP A 116 28.89 9.15 -34.59
N ALA A 117 29.39 8.37 -35.55
CA ALA A 117 28.55 7.72 -36.55
C ALA A 117 27.52 6.77 -35.91
N GLY A 118 27.92 6.06 -34.85
CA GLY A 118 27.04 5.19 -34.07
C GLY A 118 25.92 5.96 -33.34
N CYS A 119 26.22 7.10 -32.71
CA CYS A 119 25.20 7.97 -32.10
C CYS A 119 24.20 8.48 -33.15
N VAL A 120 24.66 8.96 -34.31
CA VAL A 120 23.77 9.42 -35.40
C VAL A 120 22.93 8.25 -35.93
N THR A 121 23.55 7.11 -36.22
CA THR A 121 22.86 5.92 -36.74
C THR A 121 21.83 5.39 -35.74
N SER A 122 22.11 5.45 -34.44
CA SER A 122 21.17 5.01 -33.41
C SER A 122 19.90 5.85 -33.35
N LEU A 123 20.00 7.17 -33.53
CA LEU A 123 18.84 8.07 -33.58
C LEU A 123 18.04 7.90 -34.88
N VAL A 124 18.71 7.68 -36.01
CA VAL A 124 18.05 7.37 -37.28
C VAL A 124 17.33 6.01 -37.19
N ALA A 125 18.00 4.98 -36.67
CA ALA A 125 17.40 3.66 -36.49
C ALA A 125 16.19 3.71 -35.56
N ALA A 126 16.27 4.48 -34.47
CA ALA A 126 15.15 4.71 -33.56
C ALA A 126 13.93 5.33 -34.25
N SER A 127 14.12 6.15 -35.29
CA SER A 127 13.02 6.76 -36.05
C SER A 127 12.17 5.77 -36.86
N PHE A 128 12.60 4.51 -36.97
CA PHE A 128 11.87 3.44 -37.65
C PHE A 128 11.32 2.39 -36.66
N MET A 129 11.57 2.54 -35.36
CA MET A 129 11.14 1.58 -34.35
C MET A 129 9.73 1.89 -33.88
N ASN A 130 8.82 0.92 -34.07
CA ASN A 130 7.45 0.96 -33.55
C ASN A 130 7.28 0.03 -32.35
N SER A 131 8.36 -0.26 -31.61
CA SER A 131 8.31 -1.07 -30.38
C SER A 131 9.24 -0.49 -29.31
N VAL A 132 8.84 -0.58 -28.05
CA VAL A 132 9.63 -0.09 -26.90
C VAL A 132 10.96 -0.84 -26.80
N ASN A 133 10.97 -2.17 -27.01
CA ASN A 133 12.21 -2.95 -27.06
C ASN A 133 13.15 -2.49 -28.19
N GLY A 134 12.61 -2.13 -29.35
CA GLY A 134 13.39 -1.54 -30.45
C GLY A 134 13.99 -0.19 -30.07
N LEU A 135 13.24 0.65 -29.34
CA LEU A 135 13.73 1.94 -28.82
C LEU A 135 14.79 1.75 -27.73
N ILE A 136 14.65 0.76 -26.83
CA ILE A 136 15.67 0.42 -25.82
C ILE A 136 16.98 0.00 -26.49
N ILE A 137 16.92 -0.84 -27.52
CA ILE A 137 18.12 -1.29 -28.24
C ILE A 137 18.79 -0.12 -28.96
N THR A 138 18.01 0.76 -29.60
CA THR A 138 18.54 1.86 -30.42
C THR A 138 18.94 3.09 -29.56
N GLN A 139 17.98 3.73 -28.90
CA GLN A 139 18.20 4.95 -28.09
C GLN A 139 18.85 4.67 -26.74
N GLY A 140 18.68 3.47 -26.18
CA GLY A 140 19.32 3.06 -24.92
C GLY A 140 20.71 2.49 -25.16
N VAL A 141 20.77 1.25 -25.65
CA VAL A 141 22.01 0.44 -25.72
C VAL A 141 22.98 0.94 -26.78
N LEU A 142 22.52 1.10 -28.02
CA LEU A 142 23.39 1.49 -29.14
C LEU A 142 23.89 2.92 -28.97
N TYR A 143 23.01 3.86 -28.60
CA TYR A 143 23.39 5.24 -28.29
C TYR A 143 24.39 5.30 -27.12
N GLY A 144 24.10 4.64 -25.99
CA GLY A 144 24.98 4.62 -24.81
C GLY A 144 26.35 4.02 -25.10
N THR A 145 26.41 2.90 -25.85
CA THR A 145 27.68 2.25 -26.20
C THR A 145 28.52 3.10 -27.15
N SER A 146 27.86 3.74 -28.13
CA SER A 146 28.49 4.66 -29.07
C SER A 146 29.00 5.92 -28.37
N PHE A 147 28.27 6.40 -27.36
CA PHE A 147 28.66 7.53 -26.55
C PHE A 147 29.95 7.26 -25.76
N ILE A 148 30.08 6.08 -25.12
CA ILE A 148 31.32 5.68 -24.44
C ILE A 148 32.51 5.65 -25.40
N LEU A 149 32.33 5.05 -26.58
CA LEU A 149 33.39 4.86 -27.56
C LEU A 149 33.96 6.20 -28.05
N LEU A 150 33.11 7.23 -28.11
CA LEU A 150 33.49 8.59 -28.47
C LEU A 150 34.09 9.37 -27.30
N TYR A 151 33.47 9.32 -26.11
CA TYR A 151 33.77 10.26 -25.03
C TYR A 151 35.11 10.03 -24.34
N PHE A 152 35.45 8.77 -24.03
CA PHE A 152 36.67 8.46 -23.28
C PHE A 152 37.98 8.80 -24.04
N PRO A 153 38.09 8.59 -25.36
CA PRO A 153 39.19 9.14 -26.14
C PRO A 153 39.33 10.66 -26.03
N LEU A 154 38.21 11.41 -26.12
CA LEU A 154 38.22 12.87 -26.00
C LEU A 154 38.68 13.32 -24.61
N LEU A 155 38.26 12.61 -23.56
CA LEU A 155 38.67 12.88 -22.19
C LEU A 155 40.16 12.62 -21.96
N ILE A 156 40.73 11.57 -22.58
CA ILE A 156 42.18 11.32 -22.53
C ILE A 156 42.94 12.44 -23.25
N MET A 157 42.49 12.82 -24.46
CA MET A 157 43.10 13.91 -25.24
C MET A 157 43.00 15.26 -24.52
N LEU A 158 41.92 15.53 -23.78
CA LEU A 158 41.76 16.73 -22.96
C LEU A 158 42.85 16.84 -21.90
N ASN A 159 43.20 15.72 -21.24
CA ASN A 159 44.27 15.65 -20.25
C ASN A 159 45.68 15.85 -20.84
N GLU A 160 45.85 15.65 -22.15
CA GLU A 160 47.10 15.95 -22.87
C GLU A 160 47.22 17.45 -23.15
N TRP A 161 46.12 18.11 -23.55
CA TRP A 161 46.09 19.53 -23.87
C TRP A 161 46.13 20.43 -22.64
N PHE A 162 45.49 20.02 -21.55
CA PHE A 162 45.40 20.79 -20.31
C PHE A 162 46.01 20.03 -19.12
N VAL A 163 47.04 20.62 -18.52
CA VAL A 163 47.82 20.04 -17.41
C VAL A 163 47.71 20.92 -16.17
N GLN A 164 48.02 22.21 -16.29
CA GLN A 164 47.90 23.18 -15.19
C GLN A 164 46.50 23.76 -15.04
N ARG A 165 45.72 23.85 -16.13
CA ARG A 165 44.37 24.44 -16.17
C ARG A 165 43.28 23.39 -16.37
N ARG A 166 43.42 22.25 -15.68
CA ARG A 166 42.50 21.12 -15.82
C ARG A 166 41.11 21.44 -15.31
N GLY A 167 40.98 22.11 -14.17
CA GLY A 167 39.70 22.52 -13.61
C GLY A 167 38.92 23.40 -14.58
N VAL A 168 39.58 24.38 -15.21
CA VAL A 168 38.96 25.23 -16.25
C VAL A 168 38.54 24.40 -17.47
N ALA A 169 39.40 23.49 -17.94
CA ALA A 169 39.09 22.67 -19.11
C ALA A 169 37.89 21.74 -18.89
N TYR A 170 37.84 21.07 -17.74
CA TYR A 170 36.72 20.20 -17.36
C TYR A 170 35.46 21.01 -17.04
N GLY A 171 35.57 22.18 -16.40
CA GLY A 171 34.45 23.08 -16.15
C GLY A 171 33.80 23.58 -17.44
N VAL A 172 34.61 24.01 -18.41
CA VAL A 172 34.13 24.43 -19.74
C VAL A 172 33.55 23.25 -20.50
N MET A 173 34.21 22.08 -20.50
CA MET A 173 33.67 20.87 -21.14
C MET A 173 32.28 20.53 -20.57
N SER A 174 32.17 20.33 -19.24
CA SER A 174 30.93 19.95 -18.58
C SER A 174 29.82 20.98 -18.78
N ALA A 175 30.15 22.28 -18.87
CA ALA A 175 29.18 23.34 -19.14
C ALA A 175 28.39 23.12 -20.44
N GLY A 176 28.95 22.37 -21.41
CA GLY A 176 28.24 21.98 -22.63
C GLY A 176 26.97 21.16 -22.34
N SER A 177 27.06 20.21 -21.39
CA SER A 177 25.92 19.40 -20.97
C SER A 177 24.81 20.24 -20.33
N GLY A 178 25.17 21.18 -19.44
CA GLY A 178 24.22 22.09 -18.82
C GLY A 178 23.57 23.05 -19.82
N ALA A 179 24.33 23.56 -20.80
CA ALA A 179 23.82 24.46 -21.84
C ALA A 179 22.77 23.77 -22.71
N SER A 180 22.97 22.48 -23.03
CA SER A 180 21.97 21.68 -23.73
C SER A 180 20.67 21.56 -22.93
N GLY A 181 20.74 21.36 -21.61
CA GLY A 181 19.57 21.22 -20.74
C GLY A 181 18.71 22.48 -20.56
N VAL A 182 19.17 23.67 -20.99
CA VAL A 182 18.40 24.93 -20.88
C VAL A 182 17.39 25.09 -22.01
N GLY A 183 17.81 24.86 -23.26
CA GLY A 183 16.99 25.15 -24.45
C GLY A 183 16.56 23.92 -25.25
N TYR A 184 17.32 22.83 -25.19
CA TYR A 184 17.08 21.64 -25.99
C TYR A 184 15.75 20.92 -25.67
N PRO A 185 15.31 20.79 -24.39
CA PRO A 185 13.99 20.22 -24.08
C PRO A 185 12.83 20.97 -24.74
N PHE A 186 12.82 22.31 -24.67
CA PHE A 186 11.77 23.14 -25.26
C PHE A 186 11.73 23.02 -26.78
N LEU A 187 12.90 22.97 -27.42
CA LEU A 187 12.98 22.77 -28.86
C LEU A 187 12.38 21.40 -29.26
N LEU A 188 12.68 20.35 -28.50
CA LEU A 188 12.14 19.02 -28.75
C LEU A 188 10.62 18.97 -28.54
N GLU A 189 10.08 19.62 -27.51
CA GLU A 189 8.64 19.70 -27.27
C GLU A 189 7.87 20.33 -28.45
N VAL A 190 8.39 21.43 -28.99
CA VAL A 190 7.83 22.10 -30.17
C VAL A 190 7.93 21.23 -31.43
N LEU A 191 9.06 20.53 -31.62
CA LEU A 191 9.25 19.66 -32.78
C LEU A 191 8.38 18.40 -32.70
N LEU A 192 8.27 17.79 -31.52
CA LEU A 192 7.45 16.60 -31.28
C LEU A 192 5.97 16.89 -31.48
N SER A 193 5.46 18.00 -30.92
CA SER A 193 4.06 18.39 -31.08
C SER A 193 3.67 18.71 -32.53
N LYS A 194 4.60 19.26 -33.33
CA LYS A 194 4.32 19.68 -34.71
C LYS A 194 4.60 18.61 -35.77
N TYR A 195 5.62 17.78 -35.58
CA TYR A 195 6.15 16.88 -36.62
C TYR A 195 6.24 15.40 -36.20
N GLY A 196 5.94 15.09 -34.94
CA GLY A 196 6.00 13.74 -34.37
C GLY A 196 7.42 13.22 -34.10
N TYR A 197 7.52 12.06 -33.45
CA TYR A 197 8.79 11.51 -32.97
C TYR A 197 9.74 11.07 -34.10
N GLN A 198 9.20 10.47 -35.17
CA GLN A 198 10.01 9.94 -36.27
C GLN A 198 10.76 11.07 -37.00
N THR A 199 10.05 12.16 -37.32
CA THR A 199 10.64 13.34 -37.97
C THR A 199 11.58 14.08 -37.04
N THR A 200 11.22 14.21 -35.76
CA THR A 200 12.04 14.90 -34.76
C THR A 200 13.37 14.18 -34.54
N LEU A 201 13.38 12.85 -34.42
CA LEU A 201 14.61 12.07 -34.26
C LEU A 201 15.55 12.21 -35.47
N ARG A 202 15.00 12.24 -36.68
CA ARG A 202 15.80 12.46 -37.90
C ARG A 202 16.36 13.88 -37.95
N ALA A 203 15.57 14.88 -37.58
CA ALA A 203 16.03 16.26 -37.50
C ALA A 203 17.17 16.43 -36.48
N VAL A 204 17.04 15.78 -35.32
CA VAL A 204 18.09 15.73 -34.30
C VAL A 204 19.34 15.00 -34.82
N ALA A 205 19.19 13.88 -35.52
CA ALA A 205 20.31 13.15 -36.10
C ALA A 205 21.05 13.96 -37.16
N VAL A 206 20.33 14.70 -38.01
CA VAL A 206 20.91 15.63 -39.01
C VAL A 206 21.65 16.77 -38.31
N ALA A 207 21.08 17.35 -37.26
CA ALA A 207 21.75 18.38 -36.47
C ALA A 207 23.03 17.83 -35.79
N ALA A 208 22.97 16.64 -35.19
CA ALA A 208 24.14 16.00 -34.58
C ALA A 208 25.22 15.65 -35.60
N PHE A 209 24.83 15.27 -36.82
CA PHE A 209 25.75 15.05 -37.93
C PHE A 209 26.42 16.37 -38.38
N GLY A 210 25.62 17.41 -38.63
CA GLY A 210 26.10 18.70 -39.13
C GLY A 210 26.94 19.49 -38.11
N LEU A 211 26.59 19.44 -36.83
CA LEU A 211 27.33 20.11 -35.76
C LEU A 211 28.57 19.31 -35.32
N GLY A 212 28.48 17.98 -35.27
CA GLY A 212 29.58 17.12 -34.81
C GLY A 212 30.63 16.82 -35.89
N GLY A 213 30.22 16.55 -37.13
CA GLY A 213 31.09 16.08 -38.21
C GLY A 213 32.28 17.00 -38.52
N PRO A 214 32.07 18.31 -38.77
CA PRO A 214 33.16 19.25 -39.03
C PRO A 214 34.17 19.36 -37.87
N LEU A 215 33.70 19.20 -36.63
CA LEU A 215 34.54 19.31 -35.43
C LEU A 215 35.48 18.13 -35.25
N LEU A 216 35.18 16.96 -35.82
CA LEU A 216 36.07 15.79 -35.79
C LEU A 216 37.45 16.08 -36.40
N PHE A 217 37.53 16.97 -37.39
CA PHE A 217 38.81 17.41 -37.98
C PHE A 217 39.65 18.29 -37.05
N MET A 218 39.00 18.96 -36.08
CA MET A 218 39.64 19.82 -35.08
C MET A 218 40.16 19.02 -33.87
N LEU A 219 39.63 17.83 -33.62
CA LEU A 219 39.99 16.96 -32.50
C LEU A 219 41.26 16.15 -32.79
N LYS A 220 42.43 16.76 -32.56
CA LYS A 220 43.73 16.12 -32.74
C LYS A 220 44.42 15.86 -31.39
N PRO A 221 45.02 14.66 -31.17
CA PRO A 221 45.78 14.40 -29.96
C PRO A 221 47.02 15.27 -29.98
N ARG A 222 47.49 15.66 -28.80
CA ARG A 222 48.69 16.51 -28.67
C ARG A 222 49.94 15.66 -28.78
N ILE A 223 49.92 14.47 -28.20
CA ILE A 223 51.08 13.57 -28.15
C ILE A 223 50.96 12.54 -29.29
N PRO A 224 52.00 12.37 -30.14
CA PRO A 224 51.98 11.35 -31.18
C PRO A 224 51.96 9.94 -30.56
N PRO A 225 51.26 8.97 -31.16
CA PRO A 225 51.15 7.63 -30.61
C PRO A 225 52.51 6.93 -30.57
N SER A 226 52.86 6.28 -29.45
CA SER A 226 54.15 5.60 -29.31
C SER A 226 54.31 4.43 -30.32
N HIS A 227 55.51 4.28 -30.89
CA HIS A 227 55.83 3.17 -31.79
C HIS A 227 55.87 1.81 -31.07
N HIS A 228 56.11 1.81 -29.76
CA HIS A 228 56.01 0.64 -28.89
C HIS A 228 54.66 0.68 -28.15
N GLY A 229 53.73 -0.19 -28.55
CA GLY A 229 52.50 -0.46 -27.80
C GLY A 229 52.83 -1.32 -26.58
N ALA A 230 53.62 -0.80 -25.65
CA ALA A 230 53.88 -1.50 -24.40
C ALA A 230 52.55 -1.64 -23.65
N LEU A 231 52.16 -2.87 -23.34
CA LEU A 231 51.08 -3.20 -22.40
C LEU A 231 51.42 -2.54 -21.05
N ARG A 232 50.99 -1.30 -20.83
CA ARG A 232 51.03 -0.69 -19.50
C ARG A 232 50.07 -1.51 -18.64
N ILE A 233 50.62 -2.31 -17.73
CA ILE A 233 49.86 -2.99 -16.70
C ILE A 233 49.06 -1.91 -15.95
N LEU A 234 47.75 -2.11 -15.83
CA LEU A 234 46.89 -1.18 -15.10
C LEU A 234 47.33 -1.19 -13.64
N ASP A 235 47.85 -0.06 -13.16
CA ASP A 235 48.25 0.07 -11.76
C ASP A 235 47.04 0.43 -10.90
N PHE A 236 46.49 -0.58 -10.22
CA PHE A 236 45.42 -0.42 -9.23
C PHE A 236 45.95 -0.05 -7.82
N GLY A 237 47.23 0.30 -7.69
CA GLY A 237 47.85 0.69 -6.42
C GLY A 237 47.13 1.84 -5.70
N PHE A 238 46.39 2.68 -6.44
CA PHE A 238 45.55 3.73 -5.86
C PHE A 238 44.42 3.20 -4.96
N ALA A 239 43.90 1.99 -5.19
CA ALA A 239 42.81 1.40 -4.40
C ALA A 239 43.24 1.07 -2.96
N LYS A 240 44.56 0.99 -2.70
CA LYS A 240 45.13 0.84 -1.36
C LYS A 240 45.15 2.15 -0.56
N LYS A 241 44.98 3.31 -1.21
CA LYS A 241 44.98 4.62 -0.55
C LYS A 241 43.61 4.88 0.08
N PRO A 242 43.51 5.20 1.39
CA PRO A 242 42.22 5.45 2.03
C PRO A 242 41.47 6.66 1.46
N VAL A 243 42.22 7.66 0.96
CA VAL A 243 41.66 8.86 0.32
C VAL A 243 40.81 8.53 -0.91
N PHE A 244 41.14 7.46 -1.65
CA PHE A 244 40.35 7.01 -2.79
C PHE A 244 38.94 6.58 -2.36
N TRP A 245 38.84 5.77 -1.29
CA TRP A 245 37.56 5.30 -0.79
C TRP A 245 36.69 6.42 -0.23
N VAL A 246 37.29 7.42 0.42
CA VAL A 246 36.57 8.61 0.88
C VAL A 246 35.91 9.34 -0.30
N PHE A 247 36.63 9.57 -1.40
CA PHE A 247 36.04 10.20 -2.59
C PHE A 247 35.03 9.30 -3.30
N ALA A 248 35.29 8.00 -3.41
CA ALA A 248 34.39 7.05 -4.05
C ALA A 248 33.04 6.95 -3.30
N ILE A 249 33.08 6.82 -1.97
CA ILE A 249 31.87 6.76 -1.13
C ILE A 249 31.13 8.10 -1.17
N SER A 250 31.85 9.23 -1.04
CA SER A 250 31.22 10.56 -1.11
C SER A 250 30.52 10.78 -2.45
N ASN A 251 31.13 10.33 -3.54
CA ASN A 251 30.57 10.45 -4.88
C ASN A 251 29.37 9.50 -5.10
N LEU A 252 29.39 8.30 -4.53
CA LEU A 252 28.24 7.39 -4.54
C LEU A 252 27.05 8.00 -3.79
N ILE A 253 27.27 8.49 -2.57
CA ILE A 253 26.23 9.13 -1.74
C ILE A 253 25.68 10.37 -2.44
N GLN A 254 26.55 11.21 -3.01
CA GLN A 254 26.14 12.36 -3.80
C GLN A 254 25.29 11.95 -5.01
N GLY A 255 25.64 10.84 -5.67
CA GLY A 255 24.89 10.29 -6.80
C GLY A 255 23.44 9.95 -6.46
N PHE A 256 23.14 9.48 -5.24
CA PHE A 256 21.76 9.22 -4.79
C PHE A 256 20.92 10.50 -4.65
N GLY A 257 21.52 11.62 -4.25
CA GLY A 257 20.80 12.89 -4.05
C GLY A 257 20.76 13.79 -5.29
N TYR A 258 21.74 13.67 -6.19
CA TYR A 258 21.97 14.63 -7.28
C TYR A 258 20.85 14.67 -8.33
N TYR A 259 20.27 13.52 -8.67
CA TYR A 259 19.30 13.42 -9.75
C TYR A 259 17.85 13.66 -9.32
N ILE A 260 17.56 13.59 -8.01
CA ILE A 260 16.20 13.73 -7.45
C ILE A 260 15.56 15.07 -7.81
N PRO A 261 16.21 16.24 -7.62
CA PRO A 261 15.61 17.53 -8.01
C PRO A 261 15.27 17.62 -9.49
N ALA A 262 16.18 17.19 -10.37
CA ALA A 262 15.94 17.26 -11.82
C ALA A 262 14.75 16.39 -12.25
N LEU A 263 14.53 15.25 -11.58
CA LEU A 263 13.42 14.34 -11.85
C LEU A 263 12.09 14.84 -11.28
N TYR A 264 12.08 15.37 -10.06
CA TYR A 264 10.83 15.62 -9.31
C TYR A 264 10.44 17.09 -9.17
N LEU A 265 11.32 18.06 -9.46
CA LEU A 265 10.97 19.48 -9.37
C LEU A 265 9.78 19.88 -10.25
N PRO A 266 9.69 19.44 -11.53
CA PRO A 266 8.53 19.76 -12.36
C PRO A 266 7.23 19.18 -11.78
N THR A 267 7.26 17.93 -11.31
CA THR A 267 6.11 17.27 -10.68
C THR A 267 5.71 17.98 -9.38
N TYR A 268 6.68 18.29 -8.50
CA TYR A 268 6.43 19.00 -7.24
C TYR A 268 5.85 20.40 -7.46
N ALA A 269 6.35 21.13 -8.47
CA ALA A 269 5.81 22.43 -8.84
C ALA A 269 4.33 22.33 -9.26
N SER A 270 3.97 21.31 -10.05
CA SER A 270 2.58 21.06 -10.43
C SER A 270 1.68 20.74 -9.21
N LEU A 271 2.18 19.98 -8.22
CA LEU A 271 1.43 19.64 -7.00
C LEU A 271 1.08 20.87 -6.16
N ILE A 272 1.96 21.87 -6.10
CA ILE A 272 1.71 23.12 -5.38
C ILE A 272 0.96 24.16 -6.23
N GLY A 273 0.41 23.75 -7.39
CA GLY A 273 -0.46 24.58 -8.23
C GLY A 273 0.27 25.53 -9.19
N ILE A 274 1.56 25.32 -9.48
CA ILE A 274 2.32 26.14 -10.44
C ILE A 274 2.05 25.66 -11.88
N SER A 275 1.84 26.60 -12.80
CA SER A 275 1.56 26.30 -14.21
C SER A 275 2.71 25.59 -14.92
N GLY A 276 2.41 24.74 -15.91
CA GLY A 276 3.40 23.90 -16.60
C GLY A 276 4.59 24.67 -17.20
N THR A 277 4.36 25.86 -17.77
CA THR A 277 5.43 26.73 -18.30
C THR A 277 6.36 27.24 -17.20
N LEU A 278 5.82 27.58 -16.03
CA LEU A 278 6.60 28.03 -14.89
C LEU A 278 7.38 26.85 -14.27
N SER A 279 6.81 25.64 -14.23
CA SER A 279 7.48 24.42 -13.79
C SER A 279 8.68 24.07 -14.68
N ALA A 280 8.54 24.20 -16.00
CA ALA A 280 9.64 24.00 -16.94
C ALA A 280 10.75 25.07 -16.79
N LEU A 281 10.37 26.31 -16.47
CA LEU A 281 11.31 27.40 -16.20
C LEU A 281 12.20 27.11 -14.98
N ILE A 282 11.66 26.48 -13.93
CA ILE A 282 12.44 26.10 -12.73
C ILE A 282 13.55 25.10 -13.09
N LEU A 283 13.25 24.10 -13.91
CA LEU A 283 14.24 23.12 -14.38
C LEU A 283 15.30 23.79 -15.29
N ALA A 284 14.86 24.68 -16.19
CA ALA A 284 15.76 25.44 -17.05
C ALA A 284 16.71 26.35 -16.23
N ALA A 285 16.19 26.99 -15.18
CA ALA A 285 16.96 27.80 -14.24
C ALA A 285 17.99 26.97 -13.48
N GLN A 286 17.64 25.75 -13.05
CA GLN A 286 18.59 24.81 -12.45
C GLN A 286 19.73 24.46 -13.41
N ASN A 287 19.42 24.13 -14.67
CA ASN A 287 20.43 23.79 -15.68
C ASN A 287 21.35 24.98 -15.99
N LEU A 288 20.80 26.19 -16.05
CA LEU A 288 21.59 27.41 -16.21
C LEU A 288 22.54 27.63 -15.01
N ALA A 289 22.05 27.41 -13.79
CA ALA A 289 22.89 27.50 -12.60
C ALA A 289 24.01 26.44 -12.58
N ILE A 290 23.76 25.24 -13.12
CA ILE A 290 24.79 24.19 -13.30
C ILE A 290 25.88 24.67 -14.27
N VAL A 291 25.54 25.33 -15.37
CA VAL A 291 26.53 25.89 -16.31
C VAL A 291 27.45 26.90 -15.59
N ILE A 292 26.85 27.84 -14.87
CA ILE A 292 27.59 28.86 -14.11
C ILE A 292 28.47 28.19 -13.05
N SER A 293 27.93 27.18 -12.36
CA SER A 293 28.65 26.38 -11.37
C SER A 293 29.91 25.76 -11.94
N GLN A 294 29.78 25.01 -13.05
CA GLN A 294 30.87 24.20 -13.58
C GLN A 294 32.05 25.05 -14.05
N VAL A 295 31.79 26.19 -14.70
CA VAL A 295 32.82 27.14 -15.12
C VAL A 295 33.47 27.82 -13.91
N THR A 296 32.67 28.30 -12.97
CA THR A 296 33.15 29.06 -11.80
C THR A 296 33.98 28.17 -10.87
N PHE A 297 33.46 27.02 -10.48
CA PHE A 297 34.18 26.07 -9.62
C PHE A 297 35.38 25.45 -10.34
N GLY A 298 35.32 25.24 -11.66
CA GLY A 298 36.49 24.82 -12.44
C GLY A 298 37.64 25.83 -12.38
N PHE A 299 37.31 27.13 -12.45
CA PHE A 299 38.29 28.22 -12.33
C PHE A 299 38.86 28.38 -10.91
N ILE A 300 38.03 28.16 -9.88
CA ILE A 300 38.45 28.20 -8.47
C ILE A 300 39.32 26.98 -8.11
N LEU A 301 38.98 25.81 -8.65
CA LEU A 301 39.69 24.55 -8.42
C LEU A 301 41.16 24.62 -8.84
N ASP A 302 41.46 25.35 -9.91
CA ASP A 302 42.83 25.53 -10.40
C ASP A 302 43.65 26.54 -9.57
N ARG A 303 43.00 27.39 -8.75
CA ARG A 303 43.66 28.40 -7.90
C ARG A 303 43.79 28.02 -6.44
N THR A 304 43.01 27.03 -6.00
CA THR A 304 42.88 26.70 -4.59
C THR A 304 43.66 25.44 -4.26
N ASN A 305 44.53 25.49 -3.25
CA ASN A 305 45.27 24.30 -2.80
C ASN A 305 44.40 23.35 -1.94
N ASN A 306 43.33 23.85 -1.32
CA ASN A 306 42.45 23.09 -0.45
C ASN A 306 41.16 22.64 -1.16
N MET A 307 41.25 21.57 -1.94
CA MET A 307 40.13 20.99 -2.69
C MET A 307 39.02 20.43 -1.77
N LEU A 308 39.37 19.88 -0.61
CA LEU A 308 38.39 19.30 0.33
C LEU A 308 37.40 20.34 0.83
N LEU A 309 37.85 21.59 1.01
CA LEU A 309 37.00 22.71 1.37
C LEU A 309 35.94 22.99 0.29
N LEU A 310 36.32 22.94 -0.99
CA LEU A 310 35.38 23.15 -2.11
C LEU A 310 34.34 22.02 -2.20
N VAL A 311 34.79 20.76 -2.01
CA VAL A 311 33.90 19.60 -1.95
C VAL A 311 32.91 19.74 -0.79
N PHE A 312 33.40 20.12 0.40
CA PHE A 312 32.56 20.34 1.57
C PHE A 312 31.52 21.45 1.35
N ILE A 313 31.93 22.62 0.84
CA ILE A 313 31.00 23.73 0.57
C ILE A 313 29.93 23.33 -0.45
N SER A 314 30.33 22.71 -1.56
CA SER A 314 29.40 22.21 -2.59
C SER A 314 28.36 21.25 -2.00
N SER A 315 28.81 20.23 -1.25
CA SER A 315 27.91 19.23 -0.66
C SER A 315 27.05 19.80 0.47
N PHE A 316 27.65 20.55 1.41
CA PHE A 316 26.94 21.10 2.57
C PHE A 316 25.85 22.09 2.17
N VAL A 317 26.15 23.04 1.27
CA VAL A 317 25.16 24.03 0.82
C VAL A 317 24.03 23.35 0.05
N SER A 318 24.36 22.39 -0.84
CA SER A 318 23.32 21.63 -1.56
C SER A 318 22.40 20.86 -0.60
N ALA A 319 22.94 20.25 0.46
CA ALA A 319 22.15 19.56 1.47
C ALA A 319 21.29 20.54 2.30
N ALA A 320 21.88 21.63 2.78
CA ALA A 320 21.18 22.63 3.59
C ALA A 320 20.00 23.24 2.82
N VAL A 321 20.21 23.57 1.54
CA VAL A 321 19.19 24.13 0.65
C VAL A 321 18.07 23.11 0.36
N SER A 322 18.37 21.81 0.25
CA SER A 322 17.35 20.77 0.14
C SER A 322 16.48 20.65 1.40
N PHE A 323 17.08 20.68 2.60
CA PHE A 323 16.31 20.59 3.85
C PHE A 323 15.51 21.85 4.17
N THR A 324 16.01 23.02 3.76
CA THR A 324 15.37 24.31 4.07
C THR A 324 14.47 24.78 2.93
N LEU A 325 15.04 25.15 1.79
CA LEU A 325 14.27 25.78 0.71
C LEU A 325 13.31 24.80 0.05
N TRP A 326 13.72 23.57 -0.26
CA TRP A 326 12.78 22.58 -0.83
C TRP A 326 11.84 22.02 0.23
N GLY A 327 12.35 21.66 1.41
CA GLY A 327 11.54 21.12 2.51
C GLY A 327 10.34 22.00 2.91
N PHE A 328 10.44 23.33 2.76
CA PHE A 328 9.38 24.29 3.08
C PHE A 328 8.83 25.04 1.85
N ALA A 329 9.04 24.54 0.63
CA ALA A 329 8.63 25.24 -0.60
C ALA A 329 7.11 25.13 -0.86
N HIS A 330 6.37 26.19 -0.56
CA HIS A 330 4.95 26.34 -0.95
C HIS A 330 4.71 27.40 -2.02
N SER A 331 5.78 27.97 -2.60
CA SER A 331 5.68 29.04 -3.59
C SER A 331 6.65 28.87 -4.76
N PHE A 332 6.32 29.48 -5.90
CA PHE A 332 7.20 29.51 -7.08
C PHE A 332 8.57 30.12 -6.76
N VAL A 333 8.62 31.22 -6.00
CA VAL A 333 9.86 31.93 -5.69
C VAL A 333 10.78 31.06 -4.83
N THR A 334 10.25 30.41 -3.80
CA THR A 334 11.05 29.50 -2.94
C THR A 334 11.61 28.32 -3.72
N LEU A 335 10.83 27.77 -4.65
CA LEU A 335 11.24 26.63 -5.48
C LEU A 335 12.27 27.03 -6.55
N LEU A 336 12.13 28.22 -7.14
CA LEU A 336 13.11 28.79 -8.06
C LEU A 336 14.44 29.09 -7.36
N MET A 337 14.41 29.65 -6.14
CA MET A 337 15.60 29.88 -5.32
C MET A 337 16.32 28.58 -4.96
N PHE A 338 15.56 27.53 -4.61
CA PHE A 338 16.10 26.20 -4.43
C PHE A 338 16.79 25.68 -5.70
N ALA A 339 16.11 25.71 -6.85
CA ALA A 339 16.63 25.22 -8.13
C ALA A 339 17.94 25.93 -8.54
N LEU A 340 18.02 27.24 -8.35
CA LEU A 340 19.22 28.03 -8.62
C LEU A 340 20.38 27.67 -7.68
N LEU A 341 20.14 27.65 -6.36
CA LEU A 341 21.19 27.36 -5.38
C LEU A 341 21.64 25.91 -5.44
N PHE A 342 20.70 24.96 -5.57
CA PHE A 342 21.02 23.56 -5.75
C PHE A 342 21.82 23.34 -7.04
N GLY A 343 21.39 23.92 -8.16
CA GLY A 343 22.14 23.85 -9.43
C GLY A 343 23.56 24.45 -9.30
N LEU A 344 23.69 25.58 -8.60
CA LEU A 344 24.97 26.27 -8.41
C LEU A 344 25.97 25.48 -7.56
N PHE A 345 25.53 24.77 -6.52
CA PHE A 345 26.43 24.07 -5.62
C PHE A 345 26.54 22.58 -5.92
N ALA A 346 25.44 21.89 -6.22
CA ALA A 346 25.47 20.46 -6.57
C ALA A 346 26.10 20.23 -7.95
N GLY A 347 25.90 21.15 -8.91
CA GLY A 347 26.44 21.08 -10.26
C GLY A 347 27.98 21.12 -10.34
N ALA A 348 28.65 21.61 -9.29
CA ALA A 348 30.10 21.71 -9.22
C ALA A 348 30.78 20.34 -9.01
N PHE A 349 30.08 19.39 -8.39
CA PHE A 349 30.69 18.16 -7.87
C PHE A 349 31.41 17.31 -8.94
N PRO A 350 30.87 17.11 -10.16
CA PRO A 350 31.56 16.36 -11.21
C PRO A 350 32.88 17.01 -11.69
N VAL A 351 33.00 18.34 -11.55
CA VAL A 351 34.20 19.09 -11.97
C VAL A 351 35.40 18.80 -11.05
N PHE A 352 35.16 18.23 -9.86
CA PHE A 352 36.23 17.86 -8.92
C PHE A 352 36.90 16.51 -9.26
N TRP A 353 36.24 15.63 -10.02
CA TRP A 353 36.76 14.29 -10.35
C TRP A 353 38.16 14.25 -10.98
N PRO A 354 38.53 15.15 -11.90
CA PRO A 354 39.87 15.17 -12.49
C PRO A 354 40.96 15.50 -11.46
N LYS A 355 40.62 16.38 -10.49
CA LYS A 355 41.53 16.75 -9.41
C LYS A 355 41.69 15.60 -8.41
N PHE A 356 40.61 14.86 -8.09
CA PHE A 356 40.70 13.60 -7.34
C PHE A 356 41.70 12.65 -7.99
N GLY A 357 41.63 12.53 -9.33
CA GLY A 357 42.59 11.80 -10.14
C GLY A 357 44.03 12.21 -9.88
N SER A 358 44.34 13.50 -10.04
CA SER A 358 45.70 14.04 -9.89
C SER A 358 46.28 13.95 -8.47
N VAL A 359 45.43 13.88 -7.43
CA VAL A 359 45.87 13.77 -6.04
C VAL A 359 46.20 12.31 -5.68
N ILE A 360 45.51 11.35 -6.30
CA ILE A 360 45.57 9.95 -5.91
C ILE A 360 46.53 9.15 -6.80
N SER A 361 46.60 9.42 -8.10
CA SER A 361 47.42 8.65 -9.05
C SER A 361 48.07 9.54 -10.11
N GLU A 362 49.21 9.08 -10.62
CA GLU A 362 49.85 9.63 -11.82
C GLU A 362 49.01 9.39 -13.10
N ASP A 363 48.00 8.51 -13.01
CA ASP A 363 47.00 8.28 -14.05
C ASP A 363 45.59 8.77 -13.63
N PRO A 364 45.24 10.04 -13.89
CA PRO A 364 43.96 10.63 -13.48
C PRO A 364 42.74 10.06 -14.22
N ALA A 365 42.94 9.49 -15.42
CA ALA A 365 41.83 9.06 -16.27
C ALA A 365 41.09 7.85 -15.68
N LEU A 366 41.82 6.90 -15.09
CA LEU A 366 41.20 5.71 -14.49
C LEU A 366 40.38 6.06 -13.24
N ILE A 367 40.83 7.05 -12.46
CA ILE A 367 40.10 7.53 -11.28
C ILE A 367 38.83 8.28 -11.68
N TYR A 368 38.89 9.12 -12.72
CA TYR A 368 37.67 9.74 -13.29
C TYR A 368 36.63 8.67 -13.62
N SER A 369 37.06 7.57 -14.23
CA SER A 369 36.19 6.45 -14.61
C SER A 369 35.61 5.69 -13.42
N MET A 370 36.34 5.57 -12.31
CA MET A 370 35.79 5.02 -11.06
C MET A 370 34.77 5.96 -10.41
N MET A 371 34.98 7.27 -10.48
CA MET A 371 34.00 8.25 -9.99
C MET A 371 32.73 8.25 -10.88
N ALA A 372 32.89 8.19 -12.20
CA ALA A 372 31.78 8.01 -13.12
C ALA A 372 30.96 6.74 -12.79
N PHE A 373 31.65 5.61 -12.54
CA PHE A 373 31.02 4.35 -12.15
C PHE A 373 30.19 4.48 -10.85
N GLY A 374 30.77 5.07 -9.79
CA GLY A 374 30.06 5.28 -8.52
C GLY A 374 28.81 6.17 -8.68
N LYS A 375 28.88 7.22 -9.51
CA LYS A 375 27.72 8.08 -9.79
C LYS A 375 26.66 7.36 -10.62
N GLY A 376 27.06 6.44 -11.49
CA GLY A 376 26.16 5.57 -12.26
C GLY A 376 25.33 4.64 -11.37
N ILE A 377 25.94 4.02 -10.35
CA ILE A 377 25.22 3.19 -9.37
C ILE A 377 24.17 4.03 -8.63
N GLY A 378 24.55 5.23 -8.16
CA GLY A 378 23.62 6.15 -7.51
C GLY A 378 22.43 6.51 -8.41
N ASN A 379 22.67 6.84 -9.68
CA ASN A 379 21.61 7.16 -10.64
C ASN A 379 20.63 5.99 -10.85
N LEU A 380 21.16 4.78 -11.07
CA LEU A 380 20.37 3.58 -11.32
C LEU A 380 19.51 3.18 -10.10
N ALA A 381 20.07 3.32 -8.90
CA ALA A 381 19.38 2.99 -7.66
C ALA A 381 18.40 4.08 -7.18
N THR A 382 18.56 5.33 -7.64
CA THR A 382 17.70 6.45 -7.23
C THR A 382 16.23 6.18 -7.59
N GLY A 383 15.93 5.71 -8.81
CA GLY A 383 14.56 5.46 -9.25
C GLY A 383 13.79 4.45 -8.37
N PRO A 384 14.30 3.23 -8.15
CA PRO A 384 13.64 2.25 -7.28
C PRO A 384 13.53 2.70 -5.81
N VAL A 385 14.54 3.43 -5.29
CA VAL A 385 14.56 3.93 -3.91
C VAL A 385 13.51 5.03 -3.71
N THR A 386 13.41 6.00 -4.61
CA THR A 386 12.37 7.04 -4.54
C THR A 386 10.98 6.47 -4.77
N ALA A 387 10.81 5.50 -5.69
CA ALA A 387 9.53 4.83 -5.90
C ALA A 387 9.03 4.11 -4.64
N LYS A 388 9.91 3.43 -3.88
CA LYS A 388 9.54 2.80 -2.59
C LYS A 388 9.21 3.82 -1.50
N LEU A 389 9.85 4.99 -1.50
CA LEU A 389 9.53 6.09 -0.57
C LEU A 389 8.17 6.74 -0.87
N LEU A 390 7.62 6.54 -2.08
CA LEU A 390 6.39 7.16 -2.55
C LEU A 390 5.13 6.27 -2.41
N THR A 391 5.27 5.00 -2.01
CA THR A 391 4.13 4.06 -1.84
C THR A 391 3.63 4.01 -0.40
N ARG A 392 2.41 4.49 -0.14
CA ARG A 392 1.75 4.49 1.18
C ARG A 392 0.29 4.05 1.06
N PRO A 393 -0.09 2.88 1.60
CA PRO A 393 -1.50 2.57 1.84
C PRO A 393 -1.99 3.10 3.19
N VAL A 394 -3.31 3.21 3.32
CA VAL A 394 -3.97 3.75 4.50
C VAL A 394 -5.23 2.96 4.88
N SER A 395 -5.46 2.83 6.18
CA SER A 395 -6.68 2.25 6.75
C SER A 395 -7.50 3.31 7.49
N SER A 396 -8.82 3.32 7.27
CA SER A 396 -9.75 4.20 8.00
C SER A 396 -10.51 3.41 9.06
N GLY A 397 -10.36 3.77 10.32
CA GLY A 397 -10.95 3.12 11.50
C GLY A 397 -10.15 1.91 11.97
N VAL A 398 -9.76 1.86 13.25
CA VAL A 398 -8.95 0.81 13.87
C VAL A 398 -9.80 -0.04 14.83
N GLY A 399 -11.02 -0.37 14.38
CA GLY A 399 -11.76 -1.52 14.87
C GLY A 399 -11.08 -2.85 14.50
N PRO A 400 -11.65 -4.02 14.82
CA PRO A 400 -11.04 -5.31 14.50
C PRO A 400 -10.66 -5.45 13.02
N ALA A 401 -11.47 -4.90 12.12
CA ALA A 401 -11.20 -4.89 10.69
C ALA A 401 -9.96 -4.05 10.31
N GLY A 402 -9.92 -2.77 10.67
CA GLY A 402 -8.77 -1.93 10.31
C GLY A 402 -7.50 -2.26 11.09
N LEU A 403 -7.62 -2.75 12.33
CA LEU A 403 -6.49 -3.21 13.13
C LEU A 403 -5.79 -4.41 12.47
N THR A 404 -6.56 -5.40 12.03
CA THR A 404 -6.02 -6.57 11.33
C THR A 404 -5.55 -6.23 9.92
N ALA A 405 -6.22 -5.30 9.21
CA ALA A 405 -5.75 -4.77 7.93
C ALA A 405 -4.39 -4.07 8.04
N LEU A 406 -4.22 -3.18 9.02
CA LEU A 406 -2.95 -2.50 9.29
C LEU A 406 -1.84 -3.51 9.57
N LYS A 407 -2.12 -4.52 10.41
CA LYS A 407 -1.16 -5.60 10.70
C LYS A 407 -0.79 -6.40 9.46
N SER A 408 -1.78 -6.87 8.70
CA SER A 408 -1.56 -7.69 7.49
C SER A 408 -0.77 -6.92 6.43
N LEU A 409 -1.14 -5.67 6.15
CA LEU A 409 -0.41 -4.81 5.21
C LEU A 409 1.05 -4.61 5.65
N ARG A 410 1.29 -4.29 6.93
CA ARG A 410 2.65 -4.17 7.46
C ARG A 410 3.45 -5.46 7.39
N GLU A 411 2.81 -6.60 7.64
CA GLU A 411 3.45 -7.92 7.57
C GLU A 411 3.95 -8.27 6.17
N GLU A 412 3.23 -7.86 5.12
CA GLU A 412 3.64 -8.03 3.71
C GLU A 412 4.52 -6.88 3.18
N GLY A 413 4.95 -5.97 4.05
CA GLY A 413 5.95 -4.96 3.75
C GLY A 413 5.41 -3.64 3.18
N PHE A 414 4.11 -3.40 3.24
CA PHE A 414 3.52 -2.11 2.87
C PHE A 414 3.84 -1.03 3.93
N ASP A 415 4.00 0.24 3.52
CA ASP A 415 4.09 1.38 4.44
C ASP A 415 2.71 1.86 4.91
N ALA A 416 1.98 0.98 5.60
CA ALA A 416 0.61 1.23 6.01
C ALA A 416 0.51 2.14 7.25
N VAL A 417 -0.43 3.08 7.19
CA VAL A 417 -0.87 3.92 8.32
C VAL A 417 -2.38 3.79 8.54
N ALA A 418 -2.87 4.16 9.71
CA ALA A 418 -4.31 4.17 9.99
C ALA A 418 -4.77 5.44 10.70
N PHE A 419 -6.03 5.83 10.45
CA PHE A 419 -6.71 6.94 11.12
C PHE A 419 -7.83 6.41 12.01
N GLU A 420 -7.85 6.80 13.28
CA GLU A 420 -8.89 6.43 14.25
C GLU A 420 -9.43 7.68 14.91
N ARG A 421 -10.77 7.81 14.95
CA ARG A 421 -11.45 8.96 15.57
C ARG A 421 -11.47 8.86 17.10
N ARG A 422 -11.39 7.65 17.65
CA ARG A 422 -11.24 7.38 19.09
C ARG A 422 -9.79 7.55 19.54
N GLU A 423 -9.58 7.52 20.85
CA GLU A 423 -8.25 7.57 21.49
C GLU A 423 -7.63 6.17 21.74
N ALA A 424 -8.31 5.10 21.30
CA ALA A 424 -7.91 3.71 21.55
C ALA A 424 -8.34 2.79 20.40
N VAL A 425 -7.70 1.61 20.29
CA VAL A 425 -8.06 0.61 19.27
C VAL A 425 -9.27 -0.22 19.70
N GLY A 426 -9.93 -0.88 18.75
CA GLY A 426 -11.00 -1.85 19.03
C GLY A 426 -12.42 -1.40 18.65
N GLY A 427 -12.58 -0.17 18.17
CA GLY A 427 -13.83 0.30 17.57
C GLY A 427 -15.02 0.23 18.54
N LEU A 428 -16.02 -0.61 18.24
CA LEU A 428 -17.20 -0.84 19.09
C LEU A 428 -16.85 -1.22 20.54
N TRP A 429 -15.73 -1.93 20.75
CA TRP A 429 -15.33 -2.46 22.05
C TRP A 429 -14.54 -1.46 22.90
N ALA A 430 -14.00 -0.41 22.27
CA ALA A 430 -13.45 0.76 22.95
C ALA A 430 -14.61 1.66 23.37
N TYR A 431 -14.88 1.75 24.68
CA TYR A 431 -16.00 2.54 25.20
C TYR A 431 -15.80 4.04 24.94
N SER A 432 -16.89 4.77 24.67
CA SER A 432 -16.90 6.24 24.62
C SER A 432 -18.17 6.79 25.26
N ASP A 433 -18.02 7.87 26.01
CA ASP A 433 -19.11 8.65 26.59
C ASP A 433 -19.89 9.46 25.55
N ASP A 434 -19.31 9.67 24.36
CA ASP A 434 -19.95 10.39 23.26
C ASP A 434 -21.20 9.62 22.76
N PRO A 435 -22.42 10.18 22.86
CA PRO A 435 -23.65 9.51 22.45
C PRO A 435 -23.77 9.31 20.94
N GLU A 436 -22.96 9.98 20.12
CA GLU A 436 -22.89 9.75 18.67
C GLU A 436 -22.11 8.47 18.33
N TYR A 437 -21.34 7.93 19.28
CA TYR A 437 -20.53 6.74 19.05
C TYR A 437 -21.25 5.49 19.55
N THR A 438 -21.45 4.52 18.66
CA THR A 438 -21.91 3.19 19.07
C THR A 438 -20.81 2.51 19.84
N SER A 439 -21.10 2.12 21.07
CA SER A 439 -20.16 1.46 21.98
C SER A 439 -20.86 0.28 22.65
N ALA A 440 -20.18 -0.85 22.77
CA ALA A 440 -20.61 -1.92 23.65
C ALA A 440 -20.63 -1.42 25.11
N LEU A 441 -21.58 -1.91 25.90
CA LEU A 441 -21.81 -1.47 27.27
C LEU A 441 -20.97 -2.30 28.25
N ASP A 442 -20.90 -1.85 29.50
CA ASP A 442 -20.07 -2.52 30.52
C ASP A 442 -20.59 -3.91 30.91
N ASP A 443 -21.89 -4.14 30.80
CA ASP A 443 -22.55 -5.43 30.99
C ASP A 443 -22.60 -6.29 29.70
N THR A 444 -22.19 -5.74 28.55
CA THR A 444 -22.12 -6.49 27.30
C THR A 444 -21.05 -7.59 27.39
N THR A 445 -21.48 -8.81 27.07
CA THR A 445 -20.62 -9.99 26.96
C THR A 445 -20.68 -10.51 25.54
N ALA A 446 -19.54 -10.88 24.96
CA ALA A 446 -19.53 -11.40 23.60
C ALA A 446 -20.44 -12.62 23.41
N ASN A 447 -20.95 -12.71 22.20
CA ASN A 447 -21.81 -13.79 21.74
C ASN A 447 -21.03 -14.99 21.20
N ILE A 448 -19.70 -14.87 21.16
CA ILE A 448 -18.77 -15.84 20.59
C ILE A 448 -17.76 -16.23 21.66
N SER A 449 -17.52 -17.53 21.79
CA SER A 449 -16.67 -18.09 22.82
C SER A 449 -15.18 -17.92 22.52
N LYS A 450 -14.35 -17.93 23.55
CA LYS A 450 -12.88 -17.85 23.44
C LYS A 450 -12.28 -18.95 22.58
N PHE A 451 -12.97 -20.08 22.45
CA PHE A 451 -12.50 -21.27 21.72
C PHE A 451 -12.44 -21.06 20.21
N VAL A 452 -13.18 -20.07 19.67
CA VAL A 452 -13.26 -19.79 18.23
C VAL A 452 -12.98 -18.32 17.89
N SER A 453 -12.50 -17.51 18.85
CA SER A 453 -12.44 -16.04 18.71
C SER A 453 -11.07 -15.37 18.85
N GLY A 454 -10.00 -16.13 19.05
CA GLY A 454 -8.64 -15.57 18.97
C GLY A 454 -8.27 -15.17 17.54
N PHE A 455 -7.27 -14.30 17.38
CA PHE A 455 -6.65 -13.98 16.09
C PHE A 455 -5.62 -15.04 15.73
N SER A 456 -5.36 -15.22 14.44
CA SER A 456 -4.64 -16.38 13.93
C SER A 456 -3.19 -16.54 14.43
N ASP A 457 -2.57 -15.47 14.91
CA ASP A 457 -1.23 -15.45 15.51
C ASP A 457 -1.19 -14.85 16.93
N PHE A 458 -2.35 -14.71 17.57
CA PHE A 458 -2.44 -14.15 18.92
C PHE A 458 -3.56 -14.82 19.72
N PRO A 459 -3.26 -15.85 20.52
CA PRO A 459 -4.28 -16.56 21.28
C PRO A 459 -4.90 -15.74 22.40
N ILE A 460 -6.18 -15.99 22.68
CA ILE A 460 -6.84 -15.47 23.89
C ILE A 460 -6.22 -16.12 25.13
N PRO A 461 -5.96 -15.37 26.22
CA PRO A 461 -5.41 -15.93 27.46
C PRO A 461 -6.24 -17.10 28.01
N LYS A 462 -5.56 -18.16 28.48
CA LYS A 462 -6.17 -19.46 28.82
C LYS A 462 -7.20 -19.32 29.96
N GLU A 463 -6.93 -18.42 30.89
CA GLU A 463 -7.66 -18.12 32.11
C GLU A 463 -8.93 -17.30 31.85
N SER A 464 -9.11 -16.80 30.62
CA SER A 464 -10.30 -16.03 30.23
C SER A 464 -11.58 -16.88 30.39
N PRO A 465 -12.72 -16.27 30.73
CA PRO A 465 -14.00 -16.97 30.74
C PRO A 465 -14.38 -17.46 29.33
N PRO A 466 -15.32 -18.42 29.20
CA PRO A 466 -15.79 -18.89 27.90
C PRO A 466 -16.28 -17.77 27.00
N TYR A 467 -17.02 -16.79 27.53
CA TYR A 467 -17.43 -15.58 26.82
C TYR A 467 -16.82 -14.36 27.51
N LEU A 468 -16.14 -13.52 26.73
CA LEU A 468 -15.41 -12.37 27.25
C LEU A 468 -16.35 -11.18 27.44
N SER A 469 -16.16 -10.45 28.52
CA SER A 469 -16.76 -9.12 28.70
C SER A 469 -16.18 -8.11 27.71
N ARG A 470 -16.89 -7.00 27.50
CA ARG A 470 -16.39 -5.87 26.70
C ARG A 470 -14.99 -5.43 27.11
N ARG A 471 -14.71 -5.30 28.41
CA ARG A 471 -13.41 -4.88 28.94
C ARG A 471 -12.28 -5.84 28.54
N GLN A 472 -12.55 -7.14 28.61
CA GLN A 472 -11.58 -8.18 28.23
C GLN A 472 -11.29 -8.18 26.73
N ILE A 473 -12.31 -7.95 25.89
CA ILE A 473 -12.12 -7.88 24.43
C ILE A 473 -11.33 -6.63 24.05
N HIS A 474 -11.66 -5.48 24.63
CA HIS A 474 -10.90 -4.26 24.43
C HIS A 474 -9.43 -4.46 24.85
N GLY A 475 -9.20 -5.01 26.04
CA GLY A 475 -7.84 -5.32 26.52
C GLY A 475 -7.09 -6.32 25.63
N TYR A 476 -7.79 -7.27 25.02
CA TYR A 476 -7.21 -8.19 24.04
C TYR A 476 -6.80 -7.48 22.74
N PHE A 477 -7.62 -6.58 22.19
CA PHE A 477 -7.26 -5.79 21.01
C PHE A 477 -6.11 -4.80 21.28
N GLU A 478 -6.09 -4.17 22.45
CA GLU A 478 -4.98 -3.33 22.89
C GLU A 478 -3.68 -4.13 23.04
N SER A 479 -3.77 -5.33 23.64
CA SER A 479 -2.63 -6.24 23.77
C SER A 479 -2.11 -6.70 22.41
N TYR A 480 -3.01 -6.96 21.44
CA TYR A 480 -2.65 -7.28 20.05
C TYR A 480 -1.91 -6.11 19.39
N ALA A 481 -2.47 -4.89 19.48
CA ALA A 481 -1.87 -3.69 18.90
C ALA A 481 -0.50 -3.37 19.51
N LYS A 482 -0.31 -3.63 20.80
CA LYS A 482 0.99 -3.48 21.48
C LYS A 482 1.97 -4.57 21.06
N HIS A 483 1.54 -5.83 20.98
CA HIS A 483 2.39 -6.97 20.61
C HIS A 483 3.00 -6.81 19.21
N PHE A 484 2.23 -6.30 18.26
CA PHE A 484 2.68 -6.05 16.88
C PHE A 484 3.15 -4.60 16.63
N GLU A 485 3.33 -3.80 17.69
CA GLU A 485 3.78 -2.41 17.62
C GLU A 485 2.97 -1.53 16.63
N LEU A 486 1.65 -1.69 16.59
CA LEU A 486 0.80 -1.01 15.60
C LEU A 486 0.50 0.45 15.98
N HIS A 487 0.58 0.80 17.27
CA HIS A 487 0.28 2.15 17.79
C HIS A 487 1.06 3.27 17.09
N LYS A 488 2.35 3.06 16.77
CA LYS A 488 3.19 4.04 16.06
C LYS A 488 2.75 4.29 14.60
N HIS A 489 1.80 3.53 14.10
CA HIS A 489 1.27 3.64 12.74
C HIS A 489 -0.19 4.13 12.72
N ILE A 490 -0.75 4.47 13.88
CA ILE A 490 -2.12 4.92 14.05
C ILE A 490 -2.09 6.39 14.46
N SER A 491 -2.90 7.21 13.80
CA SER A 491 -3.21 8.57 14.23
C SER A 491 -4.58 8.55 14.91
N PHE A 492 -4.57 8.63 16.24
CA PHE A 492 -5.76 8.73 17.07
C PHE A 492 -6.36 10.15 17.04
N GLY A 493 -7.58 10.31 17.52
CA GLY A 493 -8.31 11.59 17.50
C GLY A 493 -8.49 12.17 16.08
N THR A 494 -8.36 11.34 15.04
CA THR A 494 -8.31 11.75 13.64
C THR A 494 -9.46 11.14 12.85
N THR A 495 -10.39 11.98 12.41
CA THR A 495 -11.59 11.55 11.67
C THR A 495 -11.39 11.68 10.18
N VAL A 496 -11.58 10.60 9.43
CA VAL A 496 -11.69 10.64 7.96
C VAL A 496 -13.08 11.16 7.58
N LYS A 497 -13.12 12.25 6.82
CA LYS A 497 -14.36 12.89 6.33
C LYS A 497 -14.73 12.42 4.93
N LYS A 498 -13.75 12.24 4.07
CA LYS A 498 -13.97 11.94 2.65
C LYS A 498 -12.74 11.30 2.01
N VAL A 499 -12.96 10.41 1.05
CA VAL A 499 -11.94 9.78 0.21
C VAL A 499 -12.34 10.00 -1.25
N LEU A 500 -11.45 10.62 -2.02
CA LEU A 500 -11.67 10.98 -3.42
C LEU A 500 -10.54 10.45 -4.31
N ARG A 501 -10.85 10.09 -5.55
CA ARG A 501 -9.82 9.73 -6.52
C ARG A 501 -9.13 10.99 -7.02
N ASN A 502 -7.80 11.01 -6.96
CA ASN A 502 -6.96 11.98 -7.65
C ASN A 502 -6.56 11.37 -9.00
N GLU A 503 -7.34 11.67 -10.04
CA GLU A 503 -7.16 11.11 -11.40
C GLU A 503 -5.76 11.41 -11.99
N PRO A 504 -5.19 12.63 -11.87
CA PRO A 504 -3.83 12.89 -12.36
C PRO A 504 -2.72 12.05 -11.74
N GLU A 505 -2.82 11.70 -10.45
CA GLU A 505 -1.77 11.00 -9.72
C GLU A 505 -2.03 9.50 -9.54
N GLU A 506 -3.18 9.02 -9.99
CA GLU A 506 -3.67 7.66 -9.74
C GLU A 506 -3.72 7.27 -8.25
N LYS A 507 -3.88 8.26 -7.37
CA LYS A 507 -3.92 8.14 -5.90
C LYS A 507 -5.29 8.47 -5.32
N TRP A 508 -5.41 8.32 -4.01
CA TRP A 508 -6.60 8.63 -3.22
C TRP A 508 -6.30 9.77 -2.26
N ASP A 509 -7.02 10.87 -2.39
CA ASP A 509 -6.97 12.00 -1.47
C ASP A 509 -7.93 11.75 -0.31
N ILE A 510 -7.37 11.72 0.90
CA ILE A 510 -8.09 11.51 2.14
C ILE A 510 -8.16 12.81 2.92
N TYR A 511 -9.39 13.28 3.09
CA TYR A 511 -9.74 14.45 3.87
C TYR A 511 -9.89 14.01 5.31
N ILE A 512 -9.01 14.51 6.17
CA ILE A 512 -9.00 14.20 7.60
C ILE A 512 -9.19 15.46 8.43
N THR A 513 -9.85 15.31 9.57
CA THR A 513 -9.89 16.32 10.64
C THR A 513 -9.20 15.69 11.85
N GLY A 514 -8.00 16.18 12.19
CA GLY A 514 -7.25 15.74 13.36
C GLY A 514 -7.17 16.83 14.44
N PRO A 515 -6.43 16.59 15.53
CA PRO A 515 -6.20 17.58 16.59
C PRO A 515 -5.55 18.88 16.08
N ASP A 516 -4.72 18.77 15.03
CA ASP A 516 -4.04 19.90 14.39
C ASP A 516 -4.90 20.63 13.33
N GLY A 517 -6.17 20.25 13.17
CA GLY A 517 -7.09 20.78 12.15
C GLY A 517 -7.22 19.89 10.91
N ASP A 518 -7.80 20.47 9.86
CA ASP A 518 -8.12 19.78 8.61
C ASP A 518 -6.88 19.62 7.71
N LYS A 519 -6.68 18.41 7.19
CA LYS A 519 -5.58 18.08 6.28
C LYS A 519 -6.09 17.18 5.14
N ILE A 520 -5.41 17.25 4.00
CA ILE A 520 -5.62 16.33 2.88
C ILE A 520 -4.32 15.54 2.69
N LEU A 521 -4.42 14.22 2.63
CA LEU A 521 -3.28 13.32 2.49
C LEU A 521 -3.53 12.33 1.34
N SER A 522 -2.52 12.11 0.50
CA SER A 522 -2.66 11.25 -0.68
C SER A 522 -2.03 9.87 -0.45
N PHE A 523 -2.73 8.82 -0.85
CA PHE A 523 -2.35 7.42 -0.65
C PHE A 523 -2.61 6.56 -1.90
N ASP A 524 -1.83 5.51 -2.12
CA ASP A 524 -1.99 4.65 -3.31
C ASP A 524 -3.15 3.67 -3.16
N LYS A 525 -3.40 3.19 -1.94
CA LYS A 525 -4.45 2.22 -1.64
C LYS A 525 -5.15 2.53 -0.32
N VAL A 526 -6.45 2.26 -0.25
CA VAL A 526 -7.32 2.58 0.89
C VAL A 526 -8.11 1.35 1.34
N VAL A 527 -8.06 1.07 2.64
CA VAL A 527 -8.91 0.06 3.28
C VAL A 527 -9.92 0.74 4.21
N PHE A 528 -11.21 0.54 3.96
CA PHE A 528 -12.30 1.01 4.82
C PHE A 528 -12.57 0.00 5.94
N GLY A 529 -12.19 0.34 7.17
CA GLY A 529 -12.38 -0.43 8.41
C GLY A 529 -13.29 0.27 9.43
N ASN A 530 -14.10 1.24 8.99
CA ASN A 530 -14.93 2.14 9.82
C ASN A 530 -16.16 1.48 10.47
N GLY A 531 -16.43 0.19 10.17
CA GLY A 531 -17.52 -0.59 10.75
C GLY A 531 -18.92 -0.31 10.17
N CYS A 532 -19.88 -1.23 10.40
CA CYS A 532 -21.26 -1.16 9.88
C CYS A 532 -22.28 -0.55 10.84
N GLU A 533 -21.91 -0.30 12.10
CA GLU A 533 -22.82 0.12 13.16
C GLU A 533 -22.66 1.61 13.52
N SER A 534 -22.58 2.48 12.51
CA SER A 534 -22.30 3.91 12.73
C SER A 534 -23.54 4.81 12.64
N VAL A 535 -24.47 4.54 11.71
CA VAL A 535 -25.62 5.42 11.49
C VAL A 535 -26.91 4.75 12.00
N PRO A 536 -27.61 5.36 12.98
CA PRO A 536 -28.80 4.76 13.57
C PRO A 536 -29.97 4.76 12.58
N VAL A 537 -30.77 3.69 12.60
CA VAL A 537 -31.97 3.56 11.77
C VAL A 537 -33.20 3.90 12.60
N TRP A 538 -33.90 4.96 12.22
CA TRP A 538 -35.12 5.41 12.90
C TRP A 538 -36.38 5.03 12.12
N PRO A 539 -37.45 4.58 12.79
CA PRO A 539 -38.75 4.41 12.15
C PRO A 539 -39.43 5.77 11.89
N SER A 540 -40.44 5.78 11.02
CA SER A 540 -41.32 6.94 10.88
C SER A 540 -42.08 7.20 12.19
N MET A 541 -42.18 8.46 12.60
CA MET A 541 -42.83 8.89 13.84
C MET A 541 -43.61 10.21 13.63
N PRO A 542 -44.69 10.24 12.81
CA PRO A 542 -45.47 11.45 12.57
C PRO A 542 -45.97 12.13 13.85
N GLY A 543 -46.32 11.35 14.88
CA GLY A 543 -46.78 11.86 16.17
C GLY A 543 -45.68 12.30 17.14
N ARG A 544 -44.40 12.32 16.73
CA ARG A 544 -43.25 12.58 17.62
C ARG A 544 -43.41 13.80 18.52
N ASP A 545 -43.98 14.88 17.99
CA ASP A 545 -44.14 16.17 18.67
C ASP A 545 -45.17 16.12 19.81
N MET A 546 -46.09 15.15 19.78
CA MET A 546 -47.09 14.95 20.84
C MET A 546 -46.51 14.24 22.08
N PHE A 547 -45.34 13.61 21.96
CA PHE A 547 -44.74 12.81 23.04
C PHE A 547 -43.72 13.62 23.85
N THR A 548 -44.06 13.95 25.10
CA THR A 548 -43.19 14.73 26.00
C THR A 548 -42.13 13.90 26.73
N GLY A 549 -42.19 12.57 26.63
CA GLY A 549 -41.22 11.66 27.25
C GLY A 549 -39.86 11.64 26.54
N THR A 550 -38.93 10.86 27.09
CA THR A 550 -37.58 10.73 26.53
C THR A 550 -37.58 9.77 25.35
N ILE A 551 -36.91 10.15 24.26
CA ILE A 551 -36.68 9.27 23.10
C ILE A 551 -35.19 9.21 22.80
N LEU A 552 -34.67 8.00 22.67
CA LEU A 552 -33.29 7.76 22.26
C LEU A 552 -33.18 6.53 21.35
N HIS A 553 -32.13 6.49 20.54
CA HIS A 553 -31.69 5.26 19.88
C HIS A 553 -30.75 4.51 20.83
N SER A 554 -30.64 3.19 20.69
CA SER A 554 -29.72 2.37 21.49
C SER A 554 -28.27 2.84 21.44
N GLN A 555 -27.89 3.57 20.38
CA GLN A 555 -26.57 4.20 20.24
C GLN A 555 -26.24 5.19 21.35
N ALA A 556 -27.25 5.91 21.87
CA ALA A 556 -27.08 6.89 22.94
C ALA A 556 -27.33 6.31 24.33
N PHE A 557 -27.79 5.05 24.43
CA PHE A 557 -28.00 4.38 25.71
C PHE A 557 -26.65 4.07 26.37
N ARG A 558 -26.55 4.31 27.68
CA ARG A 558 -25.35 4.00 28.46
C ARG A 558 -25.74 3.38 29.80
N SER A 559 -25.00 2.35 30.22
CA SER A 559 -25.27 1.56 31.42
C SER A 559 -24.98 2.31 32.73
N ASP A 560 -24.09 3.30 32.71
CA ASP A 560 -23.78 4.19 33.85
C ASP A 560 -24.93 5.15 34.16
N LYS A 561 -25.77 5.48 33.17
CA LYS A 561 -26.97 6.32 33.34
C LYS A 561 -28.22 5.53 33.72
N ILE A 562 -28.08 4.28 34.17
CA ILE A 562 -29.23 3.40 34.45
C ILE A 562 -30.17 3.95 35.53
N ASP A 563 -29.64 4.75 36.45
CA ASP A 563 -30.41 5.40 37.51
C ASP A 563 -31.45 6.41 36.98
N GLU A 564 -31.22 6.99 35.79
CA GLU A 564 -32.18 7.89 35.14
C GLU A 564 -33.49 7.19 34.75
N TYR A 565 -33.48 5.85 34.67
CA TYR A 565 -34.62 5.03 34.31
C TYR A 565 -35.36 4.46 35.53
N LYS A 566 -34.87 4.73 36.74
CA LYS A 566 -35.47 4.23 37.99
C LYS A 566 -36.91 4.70 38.14
N GLY A 567 -37.82 3.76 38.36
CA GLY A 567 -39.26 4.05 38.53
C GLY A 567 -39.98 4.50 37.26
N LYS A 568 -39.31 4.59 36.10
CA LYS A 568 -39.93 4.95 34.81
C LYS A 568 -40.52 3.73 34.11
N ARG A 569 -41.49 3.95 33.23
CA ARG A 569 -42.00 2.95 32.29
C ARG A 569 -41.25 3.08 30.97
N VAL A 570 -40.56 2.02 30.55
CA VAL A 570 -39.66 2.09 29.39
C VAL A 570 -40.13 1.13 28.29
N LEU A 571 -40.17 1.62 27.05
CA LEU A 571 -40.42 0.83 25.84
C LEU A 571 -39.12 0.64 25.07
N VAL A 572 -38.65 -0.60 24.92
CA VAL A 572 -37.54 -0.95 24.04
C VAL A 572 -38.10 -1.50 22.73
N VAL A 573 -37.78 -0.85 21.61
CA VAL A 573 -38.28 -1.20 20.28
C VAL A 573 -37.22 -2.00 19.52
N GLY A 574 -37.55 -3.25 19.17
CA GLY A 574 -36.68 -4.19 18.45
C GLY A 574 -36.13 -5.30 19.33
N ILE A 575 -36.17 -6.54 18.85
CA ILE A 575 -35.75 -7.77 19.57
C ILE A 575 -34.45 -8.34 19.00
N GLY A 576 -33.46 -7.48 18.74
CA GLY A 576 -32.08 -7.91 18.42
C GLY A 576 -31.22 -8.08 19.67
N ASN A 577 -29.95 -8.46 19.50
CA ASN A 577 -29.02 -8.59 20.63
C ASN A 577 -29.02 -7.33 21.50
N THR A 578 -28.81 -6.15 20.90
CA THR A 578 -28.85 -4.87 21.61
C THR A 578 -30.20 -4.60 22.27
N GLY A 579 -31.32 -4.92 21.60
CA GLY A 579 -32.65 -4.71 22.18
C GLY A 579 -32.88 -5.57 23.42
N CYS A 580 -32.54 -6.86 23.35
CA CYS A 580 -32.65 -7.77 24.47
C CYS A 580 -31.70 -7.40 25.62
N GLU A 581 -30.45 -7.00 25.32
CA GLU A 581 -29.49 -6.55 26.33
C GLU A 581 -29.98 -5.30 27.05
N VAL A 582 -30.38 -4.26 26.30
CA VAL A 582 -30.91 -3.02 26.89
C VAL A 582 -32.14 -3.30 27.75
N ALA A 583 -33.05 -4.18 27.30
CA ALA A 583 -34.20 -4.56 28.11
C ALA A 583 -33.82 -5.30 29.39
N LEU A 584 -32.82 -6.18 29.35
CA LEU A 584 -32.30 -6.90 30.52
C LEU A 584 -31.57 -5.98 31.51
N SER A 585 -30.84 -4.98 31.03
CA SER A 585 -30.24 -3.96 31.90
C SER A 585 -31.34 -3.12 32.57
N LEU A 586 -32.40 -2.77 31.84
CA LEU A 586 -33.47 -1.92 32.34
C LEU A 586 -34.45 -2.62 33.29
N CYS A 587 -34.77 -3.90 33.08
CA CYS A 587 -35.81 -4.61 33.84
C CYS A 587 -35.54 -4.68 35.34
N LYS A 588 -34.27 -4.52 35.75
CA LYS A 588 -33.86 -4.49 37.17
C LYS A 588 -34.04 -3.12 37.84
N HIS A 589 -34.26 -2.05 37.08
CA HIS A 589 -34.27 -0.67 37.57
C HIS A 589 -35.57 0.09 37.24
N ALA A 590 -36.13 -0.15 36.05
CA ALA A 590 -37.37 0.46 35.59
C ALA A 590 -38.58 -0.09 36.38
N SER A 591 -39.66 0.69 36.46
CA SER A 591 -40.92 0.19 37.05
C SER A 591 -41.60 -0.85 36.17
N LYS A 592 -41.49 -0.67 34.84
CA LYS A 592 -41.97 -1.61 33.81
C LYS A 592 -41.08 -1.49 32.58
N THR A 593 -40.65 -2.62 32.05
CA THR A 593 -39.92 -2.71 30.78
C THR A 593 -40.76 -3.44 29.75
N TYR A 594 -41.16 -2.73 28.70
CA TYR A 594 -41.89 -3.27 27.56
C TYR A 594 -40.93 -3.55 26.42
N GLN A 595 -40.99 -4.75 25.84
CA GLN A 595 -40.22 -5.13 24.66
C GLN A 595 -41.15 -5.18 23.44
N ALA A 596 -41.03 -4.20 22.55
CA ALA A 596 -41.89 -4.05 21.38
C ALA A 596 -41.24 -4.63 20.11
N TYR A 597 -41.94 -5.51 19.39
CA TYR A 597 -41.49 -6.03 18.10
C TYR A 597 -42.67 -6.40 17.20
N ARG A 598 -42.48 -6.20 15.89
CA ARG A 598 -43.50 -6.50 14.86
C ARG A 598 -43.55 -7.99 14.52
N ARG A 599 -42.39 -8.65 14.55
CA ARG A 599 -42.21 -10.07 14.25
C ARG A 599 -41.24 -10.64 15.29
N GLY A 600 -41.46 -11.89 15.67
CA GLY A 600 -40.59 -12.58 16.61
C GLY A 600 -39.18 -12.84 16.05
N ARG A 601 -38.28 -13.31 16.91
CA ARG A 601 -36.91 -13.69 16.54
C ARG A 601 -36.54 -14.96 17.29
N ILE A 602 -35.67 -15.75 16.69
CA ILE A 602 -35.02 -16.87 17.39
C ILE A 602 -34.15 -16.27 18.50
N VAL A 603 -34.54 -16.52 19.74
CA VAL A 603 -33.76 -16.21 20.94
C VAL A 603 -33.19 -17.52 21.46
N ALA A 604 -31.88 -17.59 21.64
CA ALA A 604 -31.20 -18.81 22.04
C ALA A 604 -30.16 -18.54 23.13
N SER A 605 -29.92 -19.52 23.99
CA SER A 605 -28.80 -19.49 24.92
C SER A 605 -27.48 -19.76 24.20
N ARG A 606 -26.42 -19.06 24.64
CA ARG A 606 -25.04 -19.33 24.21
C ARG A 606 -24.60 -20.76 24.53
N TYR A 607 -25.17 -21.34 25.60
CA TYR A 607 -24.81 -22.66 26.11
C TYR A 607 -25.78 -23.77 25.67
N GLY A 608 -25.24 -24.97 25.51
CA GLY A 608 -26.00 -26.21 25.38
C GLY A 608 -26.61 -26.69 26.71
N ASP A 609 -27.35 -27.79 26.65
CA ASP A 609 -27.88 -28.47 27.85
C ASP A 609 -26.74 -28.94 28.79
N ASP A 610 -25.56 -29.21 28.23
CA ASP A 610 -24.34 -29.67 28.89
C ASP A 610 -23.45 -28.52 29.41
N GLY A 611 -23.91 -27.26 29.35
CA GLY A 611 -23.12 -26.11 29.76
C GLY A 611 -21.94 -25.79 28.82
N VAL A 612 -21.85 -26.42 27.65
CA VAL A 612 -20.79 -26.19 26.66
C VAL A 612 -21.20 -25.08 25.68
N PRO A 613 -20.30 -24.15 25.32
CA PRO A 613 -20.55 -23.15 24.28
C PRO A 613 -20.96 -23.76 22.94
N THR A 614 -22.13 -23.38 22.43
CA THR A 614 -22.71 -24.01 21.23
C THR A 614 -21.93 -23.75 19.94
N ASP A 615 -21.22 -22.62 19.84
CA ASP A 615 -20.40 -22.26 18.69
C ASP A 615 -19.12 -23.10 18.55
N SER A 616 -18.62 -23.64 19.67
CA SER A 616 -17.42 -24.47 19.71
C SER A 616 -17.65 -25.94 19.33
N LEU A 617 -18.90 -26.36 19.19
CA LEU A 617 -19.28 -27.76 18.95
C LEU A 617 -19.26 -28.18 17.48
N ILE A 618 -19.22 -27.22 16.54
CA ILE A 618 -19.28 -27.52 15.11
C ILE A 618 -17.85 -27.52 14.55
N PRO A 619 -17.27 -28.71 14.25
CA PRO A 619 -15.94 -28.78 13.69
C PRO A 619 -15.93 -28.36 12.22
N TRP A 620 -14.73 -28.02 11.74
CA TRP A 620 -14.51 -27.51 10.39
C TRP A 620 -15.17 -28.34 9.26
N PRO A 621 -14.99 -29.67 9.14
CA PRO A 621 -15.55 -30.43 8.01
C PRO A 621 -17.09 -30.40 7.97
N VAL A 622 -17.72 -30.38 9.15
CA VAL A 622 -19.19 -30.33 9.27
C VAL A 622 -19.70 -28.96 8.83
N LEU A 623 -19.02 -27.88 9.25
CA LEU A 623 -19.41 -26.53 8.87
C LEU A 623 -19.26 -26.29 7.36
N ARG A 624 -18.17 -26.78 6.76
CA ARG A 624 -17.92 -26.65 5.32
C ARG A 624 -18.93 -27.45 4.49
N LEU A 625 -19.28 -28.67 4.93
CA LEU A 625 -20.35 -29.45 4.32
C LEU A 625 -21.70 -28.73 4.43
N LYS A 626 -22.02 -28.17 5.60
CA LYS A 626 -23.25 -27.37 5.79
C LYS A 626 -23.32 -26.23 4.78
N TYR A 627 -22.27 -25.42 4.64
CA TYR A 627 -22.26 -24.31 3.70
C TYR A 627 -22.39 -24.75 2.25
N LEU A 628 -21.75 -25.86 1.86
CA LEU A 628 -21.92 -26.44 0.53
C LEU A 628 -23.38 -26.84 0.27
N LEU A 629 -24.02 -27.51 1.22
CA LEU A 629 -25.42 -27.91 1.11
C LEU A 629 -26.37 -26.71 1.11
N ASP A 630 -26.12 -25.68 1.91
CA ASP A 630 -26.90 -24.43 1.89
C ASP A 630 -26.82 -23.72 0.54
N TYR A 631 -25.68 -23.85 -0.16
CA TYR A 631 -25.49 -23.27 -1.49
C TYR A 631 -26.26 -24.03 -2.58
N TRP A 632 -26.20 -25.36 -2.57
CA TRP A 632 -26.78 -26.20 -3.65
C TRP A 632 -28.22 -26.66 -3.40
N ALA A 633 -28.61 -26.84 -2.14
CA ALA A 633 -29.91 -27.37 -1.73
C ALA A 633 -30.56 -26.56 -0.58
N PRO A 634 -30.68 -25.22 -0.69
CA PRO A 634 -31.26 -24.37 0.36
C PRO A 634 -32.72 -24.72 0.71
N TRP A 635 -33.46 -25.29 -0.25
CA TRP A 635 -34.83 -25.75 -0.05
C TRP A 635 -34.95 -26.89 0.97
N LEU A 636 -33.87 -27.66 1.15
CA LEU A 636 -33.80 -28.75 2.12
C LEU A 636 -33.16 -28.28 3.43
N THR A 637 -32.04 -27.56 3.35
CA THR A 637 -31.26 -27.22 4.55
C THR A 637 -31.89 -26.09 5.37
N ASN A 638 -32.41 -25.04 4.74
CA ASN A 638 -32.94 -23.88 5.48
C ASN A 638 -34.11 -24.28 6.40
N PRO A 639 -35.13 -25.04 5.95
CA PRO A 639 -36.22 -25.45 6.84
C PRO A 639 -35.76 -26.37 7.99
N LEU A 640 -34.74 -27.22 7.75
CA LEU A 640 -34.18 -28.09 8.78
C LEU A 640 -33.43 -27.29 9.86
N VAL A 641 -32.60 -26.33 9.44
CA VAL A 641 -31.85 -25.44 10.34
C VAL A 641 -32.81 -24.54 11.13
N ASP A 642 -33.82 -23.99 10.47
CA ASP A 642 -34.84 -23.17 11.13
C ASP A 642 -35.62 -23.98 12.16
N LYS A 643 -36.06 -25.19 11.80
CA LYS A 643 -36.73 -26.10 12.74
C LYS A 643 -35.83 -26.44 13.94
N PHE A 644 -34.59 -26.83 13.68
CA PHE A 644 -33.63 -27.14 14.75
C PHE A 644 -33.45 -25.97 15.72
N MET A 645 -33.40 -24.74 15.21
CA MET A 645 -33.15 -23.56 16.03
C MET A 645 -34.41 -23.06 16.75
N VAL A 646 -35.60 -23.26 16.19
CA VAL A 646 -36.87 -23.09 16.91
C VAL A 646 -37.02 -24.13 18.01
N ASP A 647 -36.67 -25.39 17.74
CA ASP A 647 -36.67 -26.45 18.76
C ASP A 647 -35.67 -26.13 19.87
N LYS A 648 -34.46 -25.64 19.53
CA LYS A 648 -33.48 -25.15 20.51
C LYS A 648 -34.05 -24.01 21.36
N MET A 649 -34.68 -23.02 20.76
CA MET A 649 -35.33 -21.91 21.46
C MET A 649 -36.39 -22.40 22.47
N ILE A 650 -37.23 -23.37 22.07
CA ILE A 650 -38.23 -23.98 22.96
C ILE A 650 -37.58 -24.77 24.09
N ASN A 651 -36.51 -25.53 23.80
CA ASN A 651 -35.75 -26.23 24.84
C ASN A 651 -35.12 -25.25 25.84
N ASP A 652 -34.50 -24.17 25.37
CA ASP A 652 -33.89 -23.15 26.21
C ASP A 652 -34.94 -22.44 27.10
N ALA A 653 -36.13 -22.16 26.56
CA ALA A 653 -37.25 -21.65 27.36
C ALA A 653 -37.74 -22.66 28.41
N ALA A 654 -37.89 -23.93 28.02
CA ALA A 654 -38.37 -25.00 28.91
C ALA A 654 -37.45 -25.25 30.13
N ARG A 655 -36.16 -24.86 30.07
CA ARG A 655 -35.23 -24.92 31.21
C ARG A 655 -35.66 -24.01 32.37
N HIS A 656 -36.43 -22.97 32.07
CA HIS A 656 -36.85 -21.94 33.04
C HIS A 656 -38.35 -21.97 33.33
N GLU A 657 -39.08 -22.98 32.83
CA GLU A 657 -40.51 -23.11 33.08
C GLU A 657 -40.77 -23.33 34.59
N PRO A 658 -41.58 -22.48 35.26
CA PRO A 658 -41.82 -22.52 36.70
C PRO A 658 -42.80 -23.64 37.09
N VAL A 659 -42.39 -24.89 36.87
CA VAL A 659 -43.12 -26.10 37.26
C VAL A 659 -42.30 -26.95 38.23
N SER A 660 -42.94 -27.94 38.85
CA SER A 660 -42.24 -28.87 39.75
C SER A 660 -41.03 -29.50 39.06
N PRO A 661 -39.90 -29.72 39.79
CA PRO A 661 -38.74 -30.43 39.25
C PRO A 661 -39.11 -31.77 38.59
N ASP A 662 -40.07 -32.50 39.18
CA ASP A 662 -40.54 -33.82 38.74
C ASP A 662 -41.41 -33.81 37.47
N THR A 663 -41.82 -32.63 36.99
CA THR A 663 -42.63 -32.53 35.77
C THR A 663 -41.86 -33.09 34.56
N PRO A 664 -42.45 -34.02 33.78
CA PRO A 664 -41.77 -34.63 32.63
C PRO A 664 -41.25 -33.59 31.62
N LYS A 665 -40.05 -33.81 31.05
CA LYS A 665 -39.44 -32.91 30.05
C LYS A 665 -40.38 -32.60 28.88
N LYS A 666 -41.15 -33.60 28.42
CA LYS A 666 -42.12 -33.44 27.33
C LYS A 666 -43.23 -32.43 27.66
N GLU A 667 -43.67 -32.39 28.91
CA GLU A 667 -44.70 -31.45 29.37
C GLU A 667 -44.13 -30.03 29.50
N LYS A 668 -42.92 -29.89 30.07
CA LYS A 668 -42.17 -28.61 30.10
C LYS A 668 -42.01 -28.02 28.69
N LEU A 669 -41.62 -28.84 27.72
CA LEU A 669 -41.47 -28.43 26.31
C LEU A 669 -42.78 -28.00 25.67
N LYS A 670 -43.89 -28.66 26.02
CA LYS A 670 -45.22 -28.30 25.51
C LYS A 670 -45.62 -26.92 26.03
N LEU A 671 -45.53 -26.69 27.34
CA LEU A 671 -45.88 -25.42 27.98
C LEU A 671 -45.01 -24.26 27.47
N ALA A 672 -43.70 -24.45 27.43
CA ALA A 672 -42.78 -23.45 26.88
C ALA A 672 -43.06 -23.17 25.41
N GLY A 673 -43.36 -24.22 24.62
CA GLY A 673 -43.73 -24.08 23.21
C GLY A 673 -45.04 -23.32 22.98
N GLU A 674 -46.01 -23.43 23.88
CA GLU A 674 -47.26 -22.66 23.85
C GLU A 674 -46.99 -21.18 24.16
N LYS A 675 -46.15 -20.86 25.15
CA LYS A 675 -45.74 -19.47 25.47
C LYS A 675 -44.94 -18.80 24.37
N VAL A 676 -43.95 -19.51 23.81
CA VAL A 676 -43.09 -19.03 22.70
C VAL A 676 -43.92 -18.67 21.46
N ARG A 677 -44.92 -19.49 21.12
CA ARG A 677 -45.77 -19.27 19.93
C ARG A 677 -46.95 -18.33 20.19
N GLY A 678 -47.52 -18.37 21.40
CA GLY A 678 -48.69 -17.60 21.78
C GLY A 678 -48.31 -16.29 22.47
N GLU A 679 -48.14 -16.33 23.79
CA GLU A 679 -47.97 -15.16 24.66
C GLU A 679 -46.82 -14.24 24.22
N TRP A 680 -45.64 -14.82 23.96
CA TRP A 680 -44.44 -14.08 23.61
C TRP A 680 -44.30 -13.83 22.11
N ARG A 681 -45.11 -14.44 21.24
CA ARG A 681 -45.11 -14.18 19.79
C ARG A 681 -43.72 -14.21 19.15
N LEU A 682 -42.83 -15.10 19.62
CA LEU A 682 -41.48 -15.26 19.07
C LEU A 682 -41.51 -16.03 17.74
N VAL A 683 -42.61 -16.74 17.47
CA VAL A 683 -42.92 -17.39 16.20
C VAL A 683 -44.24 -16.82 15.67
N PRO A 684 -44.35 -16.42 14.39
CA PRO A 684 -43.37 -16.59 13.31
C PRO A 684 -42.15 -15.66 13.44
N CYS A 685 -40.97 -16.19 13.14
CA CYS A 685 -39.70 -15.47 13.07
C CYS A 685 -39.09 -15.55 11.65
N PRO A 686 -38.14 -14.67 11.30
CA PRO A 686 -37.32 -14.82 10.09
C PRO A 686 -36.51 -16.12 10.12
N SER A 687 -36.23 -16.65 8.94
CA SER A 687 -35.32 -17.78 8.74
C SER A 687 -33.88 -17.38 9.06
N LEU A 688 -33.07 -18.34 9.54
CA LEU A 688 -31.63 -18.15 9.75
C LEU A 688 -30.86 -17.91 8.46
N ALA A 689 -31.43 -18.22 7.31
CA ALA A 689 -30.87 -17.83 6.03
C ALA A 689 -30.94 -16.31 5.77
N HIS A 690 -31.79 -15.58 6.50
CA HIS A 690 -32.06 -14.15 6.27
C HIS A 690 -31.58 -13.30 7.45
N LYS A 691 -31.66 -13.81 8.69
CA LYS A 691 -31.35 -13.03 9.89
C LYS A 691 -30.73 -13.87 11.01
N HIS A 692 -29.68 -13.35 11.63
CA HIS A 692 -29.03 -14.01 12.78
C HIS A 692 -29.95 -14.12 14.01
N PRO A 693 -29.77 -15.13 14.87
CA PRO A 693 -30.52 -15.23 16.13
C PRO A 693 -30.09 -14.13 17.12
N ALA A 694 -30.90 -13.91 18.16
CA ALA A 694 -30.48 -13.16 19.34
C ALA A 694 -29.96 -14.15 20.40
N LEU A 695 -28.74 -13.95 20.89
CA LEU A 695 -28.11 -14.86 21.86
C LEU A 695 -28.19 -14.24 23.27
N GLN A 696 -29.10 -14.75 24.10
CA GLN A 696 -29.38 -14.22 25.45
C GLN A 696 -30.00 -15.30 26.35
N GLU A 697 -29.21 -15.91 27.23
CA GLU A 697 -29.70 -16.87 28.24
C GLU A 697 -30.64 -16.26 29.30
N SER A 698 -30.45 -15.00 29.69
CA SER A 698 -31.25 -14.37 30.76
C SER A 698 -32.61 -13.85 30.28
N PHE A 699 -32.90 -13.91 28.98
CA PHE A 699 -34.12 -13.35 28.41
C PHE A 699 -35.38 -14.14 28.77
N PHE A 700 -35.36 -15.47 28.70
CA PHE A 700 -36.50 -16.30 29.09
C PHE A 700 -36.86 -16.18 30.59
N PRO A 701 -35.89 -16.24 31.54
CA PRO A 701 -36.17 -15.94 32.94
C PRO A 701 -36.91 -14.61 33.15
N ALA A 702 -36.45 -13.54 32.48
CA ALA A 702 -37.07 -12.22 32.60
C ALA A 702 -38.51 -12.18 32.03
N LEU A 703 -38.80 -12.98 30.98
CA LEU A 703 -40.16 -13.14 30.45
C LEU A 703 -41.06 -13.91 31.41
N TYR A 704 -40.59 -15.02 31.99
CA TYR A 704 -41.36 -15.81 32.97
C TYR A 704 -41.69 -15.01 34.22
N ASN A 705 -40.74 -14.21 34.70
CA ASN A 705 -40.90 -13.35 35.88
C ASN A 705 -41.73 -12.08 35.60
N GLN A 706 -42.13 -11.85 34.34
CA GLN A 706 -42.80 -10.62 33.88
C GLN A 706 -41.98 -9.34 34.13
N GLU A 707 -40.66 -9.46 34.28
CA GLU A 707 -39.72 -8.34 34.36
C GLU A 707 -39.62 -7.62 33.00
N ILE A 708 -39.74 -8.39 31.91
CA ILE A 708 -39.85 -7.89 30.54
C ILE A 708 -41.21 -8.30 29.99
N ILE A 709 -41.99 -7.32 29.51
CA ILE A 709 -43.34 -7.54 29.00
C ILE A 709 -43.32 -7.43 27.47
N PRO A 710 -43.53 -8.53 26.72
CA PRO A 710 -43.53 -8.52 25.27
C PRO A 710 -44.81 -7.88 24.72
N VAL A 711 -44.66 -6.83 23.92
CA VAL A 711 -45.79 -6.07 23.34
C VAL A 711 -45.71 -6.03 21.81
N TYR A 712 -46.81 -5.68 21.15
CA TYR A 712 -46.82 -5.51 19.70
C TYR A 712 -45.89 -4.37 19.29
N GLY A 713 -45.37 -4.44 18.06
CA GLY A 713 -44.42 -3.46 17.56
C GLY A 713 -44.96 -2.02 17.62
N PHE A 714 -44.07 -1.08 17.91
CA PHE A 714 -44.35 0.36 17.88
C PHE A 714 -44.87 0.80 16.50
N VAL A 715 -45.93 1.61 16.52
CA VAL A 715 -46.54 2.22 15.32
C VAL A 715 -46.28 3.73 15.31
N ASP A 716 -46.77 4.47 16.30
CA ASP A 716 -46.57 5.92 16.42
C ASP A 716 -46.81 6.43 17.86
N PHE A 717 -46.57 7.71 18.09
CA PHE A 717 -46.99 8.44 19.28
C PHE A 717 -48.40 9.01 19.09
N VAL A 718 -49.23 8.94 20.13
CA VAL A 718 -50.65 9.37 20.06
C VAL A 718 -51.05 10.37 21.13
N GLY A 719 -50.09 10.82 21.95
CA GLY A 719 -50.33 11.82 22.99
C GLY A 719 -49.21 11.86 24.01
N ASP A 720 -49.46 12.61 25.09
CA ASP A 720 -48.49 12.75 26.17
C ASP A 720 -48.17 11.38 26.80
N LYS A 721 -46.89 11.00 26.74
CA LYS A 721 -46.36 9.72 27.23
C LYS A 721 -47.13 8.49 26.74
N LYS A 722 -47.78 8.55 25.56
CA LYS A 722 -48.62 7.47 25.02
C LYS A 722 -48.13 7.02 23.64
N VAL A 723 -47.96 5.71 23.50
CA VAL A 723 -47.61 5.04 22.25
C VAL A 723 -48.76 4.15 21.80
N ILE A 724 -48.99 4.06 20.48
CA ILE A 724 -49.89 3.07 19.89
C ILE A 724 -49.07 1.91 19.31
N LEU A 725 -49.54 0.69 19.56
CA LEU A 725 -48.90 -0.55 19.13
C LEU A 725 -49.62 -1.17 17.93
N GLY A 726 -49.00 -2.14 17.28
CA GLY A 726 -49.51 -2.79 16.07
C GLY A 726 -50.86 -3.50 16.20
N ASN A 727 -51.32 -3.79 17.42
CA ASN A 727 -52.65 -4.33 17.71
C ASN A 727 -53.69 -3.25 18.05
N GLY A 728 -53.35 -1.96 17.94
CA GLY A 728 -54.18 -0.82 18.32
C GLY A 728 -54.17 -0.49 19.82
N GLN A 729 -53.47 -1.27 20.65
CA GLN A 729 -53.36 -1.00 22.08
C GLN A 729 -52.52 0.26 22.33
N ILE A 730 -52.97 1.10 23.25
CA ILE A 730 -52.22 2.26 23.73
C ILE A 730 -51.51 1.88 25.03
N VAL A 731 -50.21 2.15 25.09
CA VAL A 731 -49.39 1.94 26.29
C VAL A 731 -48.82 3.28 26.73
N GLU A 732 -48.87 3.54 28.03
CA GLU A 732 -48.25 4.72 28.60
C GLU A 732 -46.80 4.43 29.02
N VAL A 733 -45.87 5.22 28.51
CA VAL A 733 -44.42 5.06 28.72
C VAL A 733 -43.74 6.41 28.88
N ASP A 734 -42.78 6.48 29.81
CA ASP A 734 -42.00 7.68 30.09
C ASP A 734 -40.78 7.78 29.16
N VAL A 735 -40.28 6.64 28.67
CA VAL A 735 -39.10 6.57 27.81
C VAL A 735 -39.30 5.56 26.68
N VAL A 736 -38.87 5.90 25.48
CA VAL A 736 -38.80 4.99 24.33
C VAL A 736 -37.36 4.89 23.82
N ILE A 737 -36.85 3.66 23.77
CA ILE A 737 -35.51 3.34 23.26
C ILE A 737 -35.64 2.53 21.99
N PHE A 738 -35.17 3.09 20.88
CA PHE A 738 -35.15 2.43 19.59
C PHE A 738 -33.86 1.61 19.42
N ALA A 739 -33.97 0.29 19.52
CA ALA A 739 -32.93 -0.68 19.19
C ALA A 739 -33.20 -1.27 17.78
N THR A 740 -33.41 -0.37 16.83
CA THR A 740 -33.88 -0.66 15.47
C THR A 740 -32.76 -0.94 14.46
N GLY A 741 -31.50 -0.92 14.92
CA GLY A 741 -30.33 -1.29 14.14
C GLY A 741 -29.65 -0.10 13.47
N TYR A 742 -28.71 -0.40 12.59
CA TYR A 742 -27.82 0.58 11.97
C TYR A 742 -27.78 0.39 10.46
N LYS A 743 -27.43 1.45 9.74
CA LYS A 743 -27.05 1.42 8.32
C LYS A 743 -25.57 1.76 8.18
N HIS A 744 -24.91 1.13 7.22
CA HIS A 744 -23.53 1.49 6.88
C HIS A 744 -23.50 2.79 6.08
N ASP A 745 -22.48 3.61 6.34
CA ASP A 745 -22.30 4.89 5.68
C ASP A 745 -21.23 4.80 4.59
N PHE A 746 -21.68 4.79 3.33
CA PHE A 746 -20.82 4.82 2.15
C PHE A 746 -20.48 6.25 1.69
N SER A 747 -20.99 7.28 2.35
CA SER A 747 -20.76 8.68 1.94
C SER A 747 -19.28 9.09 2.03
N LEU A 748 -18.47 8.35 2.80
CA LEU A 748 -17.01 8.49 2.85
C LEU A 748 -16.35 8.34 1.46
N MET A 749 -16.94 7.57 0.55
CA MET A 749 -16.48 7.40 -0.83
C MET A 749 -17.62 7.71 -1.81
N PRO A 750 -17.84 8.99 -2.17
CA PRO A 750 -18.95 9.38 -3.06
C PRO A 750 -18.87 8.79 -4.47
N GLU A 751 -17.70 8.30 -4.88
CA GLU A 751 -17.48 7.68 -6.19
C GLU A 751 -17.78 6.17 -6.21
N LEU A 752 -18.19 5.59 -5.07
CA LEU A 752 -18.57 4.17 -5.02
C LEU A 752 -19.81 3.92 -5.88
N GLU A 753 -19.79 2.86 -6.66
CA GLU A 753 -20.92 2.49 -7.51
C GLU A 753 -21.96 1.68 -6.72
N MET A 754 -23.24 2.01 -6.92
CA MET A 754 -24.38 1.41 -6.22
C MET A 754 -25.43 0.87 -7.22
N ASP A 755 -26.13 -0.19 -6.81
CA ASP A 755 -27.36 -0.76 -7.40
C ASP A 755 -27.37 -1.22 -8.86
N GLY A 756 -26.36 -0.97 -9.70
CA GLY A 756 -26.42 -1.18 -11.17
C GLY A 756 -26.79 -2.57 -11.73
N ALA A 757 -27.19 -3.54 -10.90
CA ALA A 757 -27.69 -4.86 -11.27
C ALA A 757 -29.22 -4.96 -11.18
N ALA A 758 -29.79 -6.09 -11.63
CA ALA A 758 -31.21 -6.43 -11.45
C ALA A 758 -32.21 -5.38 -11.99
N GLY A 759 -31.86 -4.68 -13.06
CA GLY A 759 -32.70 -3.68 -13.71
C GLY A 759 -32.69 -2.30 -13.03
N PHE A 760 -31.86 -2.10 -12.01
CA PHE A 760 -31.68 -0.80 -11.36
C PHE A 760 -30.60 0.04 -12.05
N PRO A 761 -30.78 1.37 -12.17
CA PRO A 761 -29.76 2.25 -12.70
C PRO A 761 -28.57 2.34 -11.75
N LEU A 762 -27.37 2.47 -12.32
CA LEU A 762 -26.15 2.73 -11.56
C LEU A 762 -26.23 4.10 -10.88
N THR A 763 -25.99 4.15 -9.57
CA THR A 763 -26.02 5.38 -8.77
C THR A 763 -24.78 5.50 -7.88
N THR A 764 -24.65 6.63 -7.17
CA THR A 764 -23.57 6.91 -6.22
C THR A 764 -24.14 7.20 -4.82
N PRO A 765 -23.37 7.02 -3.73
CA PRO A 765 -23.81 7.32 -2.37
C PRO A 765 -24.35 8.75 -2.23
N GLY A 766 -25.47 8.89 -1.51
CA GLY A 766 -26.04 10.19 -1.12
C GLY A 766 -27.04 10.81 -2.10
N LYS A 767 -27.31 10.21 -3.27
CA LYS A 767 -28.48 10.60 -4.07
C LYS A 767 -29.76 10.19 -3.32
N VAL A 768 -30.67 11.15 -3.12
CA VAL A 768 -31.98 10.89 -2.47
C VAL A 768 -32.70 9.85 -3.28
N ASP A 769 -33.08 8.79 -2.60
CA ASP A 769 -33.69 7.64 -3.21
C ASP A 769 -35.03 7.37 -2.53
N ASP A 770 -36.12 7.69 -3.24
CA ASP A 770 -37.49 7.45 -2.79
C ASP A 770 -37.90 5.96 -2.91
N ARG A 771 -36.95 5.06 -3.24
CA ARG A 771 -37.21 3.62 -3.37
C ARG A 771 -37.52 2.98 -2.00
N LYS A 772 -38.41 1.99 -2.02
CA LYS A 772 -38.72 1.13 -0.85
C LYS A 772 -37.65 0.06 -0.59
N GLU A 773 -36.81 -0.26 -1.58
CA GLU A 773 -35.79 -1.31 -1.49
C GLU A 773 -34.45 -0.75 -1.01
N PRO A 774 -33.65 -1.49 -0.21
CA PRO A 774 -32.34 -1.02 0.23
C PRO A 774 -31.34 -0.90 -0.92
N SER A 775 -30.58 0.19 -0.94
CA SER A 775 -29.47 0.37 -1.88
C SER A 775 -28.31 -0.57 -1.53
N LEU A 776 -27.72 -1.19 -2.56
CA LEU A 776 -26.63 -2.15 -2.44
C LEU A 776 -25.35 -1.61 -3.12
N PRO A 777 -24.19 -1.60 -2.44
CA PRO A 777 -22.93 -1.25 -3.06
C PRO A 777 -22.48 -2.35 -4.04
N ARG A 778 -21.81 -1.95 -5.11
CA ARG A 778 -21.19 -2.88 -6.07
C ARG A 778 -19.83 -3.31 -5.55
N LEU A 779 -19.82 -4.36 -4.72
CA LEU A 779 -18.62 -4.92 -4.11
C LEU A 779 -18.49 -6.41 -4.43
N PHE A 780 -17.44 -6.78 -5.17
CA PHE A 780 -17.03 -8.16 -5.39
C PHE A 780 -16.61 -8.79 -4.08
N GLN A 781 -17.22 -9.94 -3.77
CA GLN A 781 -17.09 -10.63 -2.49
C GLN A 781 -17.31 -9.69 -1.28
N MET A 782 -18.19 -8.69 -1.42
CA MET A 782 -18.51 -7.72 -0.37
C MET A 782 -17.30 -6.87 0.10
N ILE A 783 -16.17 -6.94 -0.63
CA ILE A 783 -14.90 -6.31 -0.26
C ILE A 783 -14.42 -5.34 -1.35
N PHE A 784 -14.32 -5.79 -2.60
CA PHE A 784 -13.62 -5.04 -3.64
C PHE A 784 -14.60 -4.32 -4.57
N PRO A 785 -14.58 -2.99 -4.69
CA PRO A 785 -15.30 -2.31 -5.77
C PRO A 785 -14.66 -2.70 -7.12
N PRO A 786 -15.38 -3.32 -8.08
CA PRO A 786 -14.78 -3.85 -9.30
C PRO A 786 -13.92 -2.84 -10.08
N LYS A 787 -14.37 -1.58 -10.15
CA LYS A 787 -13.64 -0.47 -10.80
C LYS A 787 -12.29 -0.15 -10.11
N TRP A 788 -12.21 -0.29 -8.79
CA TRP A 788 -11.09 0.18 -7.98
C TRP A 788 -10.42 -0.94 -7.17
N ALA A 789 -10.64 -2.21 -7.55
CA ALA A 789 -10.26 -3.38 -6.75
C ALA A 789 -8.74 -3.47 -6.46
N SER A 790 -7.91 -2.93 -7.36
CA SER A 790 -6.46 -2.86 -7.19
C SER A 790 -6.02 -1.89 -6.10
N SER A 791 -6.85 -0.93 -5.68
CA SER A 791 -6.48 0.13 -4.73
C SER A 791 -7.48 0.41 -3.62
N VAL A 792 -8.69 -0.16 -3.65
CA VAL A 792 -9.71 0.04 -2.62
C VAL A 792 -10.28 -1.28 -2.14
N ALA A 793 -10.45 -1.41 -0.82
CA ALA A 793 -11.15 -2.53 -0.19
C ALA A 793 -12.03 -2.08 0.97
N PHE A 794 -13.22 -2.65 1.09
CA PHE A 794 -14.16 -2.45 2.19
C PHE A 794 -14.15 -3.68 3.08
N LEU A 795 -13.72 -3.52 4.33
CA LEU A 795 -13.83 -4.57 5.35
C LEU A 795 -14.98 -4.31 6.32
N SER A 796 -15.72 -3.22 6.11
CA SER A 796 -16.80 -2.73 6.96
C SER A 796 -18.20 -3.19 6.53
N TRP A 797 -18.35 -3.83 5.36
CA TRP A 797 -19.65 -4.22 4.80
C TRP A 797 -19.77 -5.74 4.56
N MET A 798 -19.57 -6.52 5.62
CA MET A 798 -19.73 -7.98 5.56
C MET A 798 -20.56 -8.45 6.76
N ALA A 799 -21.60 -9.24 6.52
CA ALA A 799 -22.37 -9.93 7.55
C ALA A 799 -22.07 -11.44 7.49
N PRO A 800 -20.94 -11.89 8.07
CA PRO A 800 -20.54 -13.29 8.08
C PRO A 800 -21.40 -14.13 9.04
N GLN A 801 -21.50 -15.42 8.73
CA GLN A 801 -22.10 -16.42 9.63
C GLN A 801 -21.10 -16.95 10.69
N GLU A 802 -19.81 -16.75 10.46
CA GLU A 802 -18.72 -17.09 11.39
C GLU A 802 -18.34 -15.85 12.22
N ASN A 803 -17.31 -15.96 13.07
CA ASN A 803 -16.87 -14.85 13.90
C ASN A 803 -16.38 -13.66 13.07
N VAL A 804 -17.07 -12.52 13.22
CA VAL A 804 -16.82 -11.30 12.47
C VAL A 804 -15.37 -10.83 12.52
N TRP A 805 -14.73 -10.72 13.69
CA TRP A 805 -13.38 -10.14 13.74
C TRP A 805 -12.31 -11.11 13.23
N CYS A 806 -12.49 -12.41 13.41
CA CYS A 806 -11.63 -13.41 12.76
C CYS A 806 -11.82 -13.34 11.24
N VAL A 807 -13.05 -13.26 10.76
CA VAL A 807 -13.32 -13.14 9.31
C VAL A 807 -12.73 -11.84 8.75
N CYS A 808 -12.76 -10.74 9.49
CA CYS A 808 -12.08 -9.51 9.10
C CYS A 808 -10.56 -9.68 8.99
N GLU A 809 -9.94 -10.47 9.88
CA GLU A 809 -8.51 -10.82 9.77
C GLU A 809 -8.25 -11.66 8.50
N LEU A 810 -9.10 -12.64 8.23
CA LEU A 810 -8.99 -13.46 7.03
C LEU A 810 -9.16 -12.64 5.74
N ALA A 811 -10.13 -11.73 5.73
CA ALA A 811 -10.35 -10.79 4.64
C ALA A 811 -9.17 -9.82 4.48
N SER A 812 -8.59 -9.35 5.59
CA SER A 812 -7.37 -8.52 5.59
C SER A 812 -6.19 -9.24 4.96
N MET A 813 -5.99 -10.52 5.30
CA MET A 813 -4.97 -11.35 4.66
C MET A 813 -5.23 -11.51 3.16
N ALA A 814 -6.48 -11.78 2.75
CA ALA A 814 -6.85 -11.92 1.35
C ALA A 814 -6.61 -10.62 0.53
N VAL A 815 -7.04 -9.46 1.05
CA VAL A 815 -6.79 -8.14 0.44
C VAL A 815 -5.30 -7.87 0.30
N THR A 816 -4.54 -8.15 1.36
CA THR A 816 -3.10 -7.89 1.34
C THR A 816 -2.39 -8.77 0.31
N GLN A 817 -2.72 -10.07 0.27
CA GLN A 817 -2.14 -10.97 -0.73
C GLN A 817 -2.54 -10.57 -2.16
N ALA A 818 -3.79 -10.13 -2.36
CA ALA A 818 -4.25 -9.64 -3.66
C ALA A 818 -3.44 -8.46 -4.16
N TRP A 819 -3.24 -7.45 -3.32
CA TRP A 819 -2.47 -6.28 -3.68
C TRP A 819 -0.97 -6.55 -3.79
N ALA A 820 -0.44 -7.47 -2.98
CA ALA A 820 0.95 -7.91 -3.09
C ALA A 820 1.20 -8.64 -4.42
N ALA A 821 0.28 -9.51 -4.85
CA ALA A 821 0.34 -10.23 -6.11
C ALA A 821 0.28 -9.26 -7.31
N ASP A 822 -0.67 -8.33 -7.28
CA ASP A 822 -0.86 -7.29 -8.31
C ASP A 822 0.40 -6.42 -8.49
N ILE A 823 0.99 -5.97 -7.37
CA ILE A 823 2.25 -5.20 -7.40
C ILE A 823 3.42 -6.05 -7.91
N ALA A 824 3.52 -7.30 -7.46
CA ALA A 824 4.60 -8.20 -7.88
C ALA A 824 4.54 -8.47 -9.39
N GLN A 825 3.37 -8.76 -9.92
CA GLN A 825 3.16 -9.02 -11.35
C GLN A 825 3.41 -7.78 -12.20
N THR A 826 3.01 -6.60 -11.72
CA THR A 826 3.28 -5.31 -12.39
C THR A 826 4.77 -5.00 -12.45
N ARG A 827 5.54 -5.37 -11.42
CA ARG A 827 6.99 -5.14 -11.35
C ARG A 827 7.80 -6.16 -12.15
N ASP A 828 7.41 -7.43 -12.10
CA ASP A 828 8.06 -8.51 -12.84
C ASP A 828 7.01 -9.48 -13.41
N PRO A 829 6.65 -9.33 -14.69
CA PRO A 829 5.72 -10.25 -15.37
C PRO A 829 6.21 -11.70 -15.46
N LYS A 830 7.51 -11.95 -15.21
CA LYS A 830 8.10 -13.30 -15.20
C LYS A 830 8.20 -13.89 -13.79
N THR A 831 7.53 -13.30 -12.80
CA THR A 831 7.46 -13.85 -11.45
C THR A 831 7.11 -15.34 -11.52
N PRO A 832 7.99 -16.25 -11.05
CA PRO A 832 7.80 -17.68 -11.23
C PRO A 832 6.59 -18.15 -10.43
N ASN A 833 5.85 -19.12 -10.99
CA ASN A 833 4.78 -19.79 -10.25
C ASN A 833 5.37 -20.47 -9.02
N GLY A 834 4.92 -20.03 -7.84
CA GLY A 834 5.27 -20.62 -6.56
C GLY A 834 4.53 -21.93 -6.28
N TYR A 835 4.55 -22.34 -5.02
CA TYR A 835 3.81 -23.51 -4.52
C TYR A 835 2.29 -23.41 -4.76
N ARG A 836 1.75 -22.19 -4.80
CA ARG A 836 0.38 -21.84 -5.20
C ARG A 836 0.42 -20.80 -6.32
N PRO A 837 -0.65 -20.69 -7.15
CA PRO A 837 -0.81 -19.56 -8.05
C PRO A 837 -0.86 -18.25 -7.27
N ALA A 838 -0.48 -17.15 -7.93
CA ALA A 838 -0.60 -15.81 -7.35
C ALA A 838 -2.06 -15.51 -7.01
N SER A 839 -2.30 -14.86 -5.88
CA SER A 839 -3.62 -14.45 -5.42
C SER A 839 -4.13 -13.24 -6.21
N LEU A 840 -4.22 -13.35 -7.53
CA LEU A 840 -4.72 -12.28 -8.38
C LEU A 840 -6.25 -12.22 -8.36
N LEU A 841 -6.78 -10.99 -8.37
CA LEU A 841 -8.21 -10.78 -8.54
C LEU A 841 -8.60 -11.07 -9.99
N PRO A 842 -9.84 -11.54 -10.23
CA PRO A 842 -10.34 -11.75 -11.58
C PRO A 842 -10.52 -10.41 -12.30
N SER A 843 -10.80 -10.47 -13.60
CA SER A 843 -11.03 -9.26 -14.41
C SER A 843 -12.23 -8.45 -13.90
N LYS A 844 -12.27 -7.16 -14.23
CA LYS A 844 -13.39 -6.28 -13.85
C LYS A 844 -14.74 -6.85 -14.32
N GLU A 845 -14.80 -7.37 -15.55
CA GLU A 845 -16.03 -7.94 -16.11
C GLU A 845 -16.52 -9.18 -15.34
N GLU A 846 -15.59 -10.06 -14.93
CA GLU A 846 -15.91 -11.23 -14.11
C GLU A 846 -16.38 -10.82 -12.71
N MET A 847 -15.73 -9.81 -12.11
CA MET A 847 -16.14 -9.24 -10.83
C MET A 847 -17.55 -8.63 -10.93
N ASP A 848 -17.81 -7.82 -11.96
CA ASP A 848 -19.13 -7.21 -12.20
C ASP A 848 -20.22 -8.27 -12.39
N LYS A 849 -19.94 -9.34 -13.14
CA LYS A 849 -20.87 -10.46 -13.32
C LYS A 849 -21.18 -11.17 -12.00
N GLU A 850 -20.20 -11.37 -11.14
CA GLU A 850 -20.45 -11.96 -9.82
C GLU A 850 -21.25 -11.02 -8.91
N VAL A 851 -20.94 -9.71 -8.92
CA VAL A 851 -21.71 -8.69 -8.20
C VAL A 851 -23.17 -8.71 -8.64
N ASP A 852 -23.43 -8.76 -9.95
CA ASP A 852 -24.79 -8.81 -10.48
C ASP A 852 -25.53 -10.09 -10.07
N SER A 853 -24.84 -11.24 -10.07
CA SER A 853 -25.37 -12.50 -9.57
C SER A 853 -25.73 -12.42 -8.08
N TYR A 854 -24.86 -11.81 -7.27
CA TYR A 854 -25.12 -11.61 -5.84
C TYR A 854 -26.31 -10.66 -5.60
N HIS A 855 -26.36 -9.53 -6.29
CA HIS A 855 -27.47 -8.56 -6.18
C HIS A 855 -28.80 -9.21 -6.56
N ALA A 856 -28.86 -9.95 -7.67
CA ALA A 856 -30.06 -10.67 -8.09
C ALA A 856 -30.51 -11.71 -7.04
N TRP A 857 -29.56 -12.48 -6.48
CA TRP A 857 -29.85 -13.42 -5.40
C TRP A 857 -30.37 -12.70 -4.15
N TRP A 858 -29.69 -11.64 -3.72
CA TRP A 858 -30.04 -10.90 -2.50
C TRP A 858 -31.44 -10.27 -2.63
N ARG A 859 -31.77 -9.66 -3.78
CA ARG A 859 -33.10 -9.11 -4.05
C ARG A 859 -34.17 -10.19 -4.02
N LYS A 860 -33.89 -11.39 -4.55
CA LYS A 860 -34.79 -12.55 -4.42
C LYS A 860 -34.98 -12.98 -2.96
N GLN A 861 -33.94 -12.95 -2.13
CA GLN A 861 -34.11 -13.23 -0.69
C GLN A 861 -34.91 -12.13 0.01
N TRP A 862 -34.70 -10.87 -0.37
CA TRP A 862 -35.40 -9.73 0.20
C TRP A 862 -36.90 -9.72 -0.12
N THR A 863 -37.32 -10.23 -1.29
CA THR A 863 -38.76 -10.39 -1.61
C THR A 863 -39.41 -11.54 -0.84
N ILE A 864 -38.63 -12.54 -0.42
CA ILE A 864 -39.09 -13.61 0.48
C ILE A 864 -39.20 -13.08 1.91
N ASP A 865 -38.19 -12.35 2.38
CA ASP A 865 -38.15 -11.76 3.70
C ASP A 865 -37.41 -10.41 3.69
N HIS A 866 -38.16 -9.32 3.88
CA HIS A 866 -37.60 -7.96 3.92
C HIS A 866 -36.62 -7.70 5.06
N SER A 867 -36.47 -8.65 6.00
CA SER A 867 -35.54 -8.55 7.12
C SER A 867 -34.14 -9.11 6.86
N VAL A 868 -33.86 -9.57 5.62
CA VAL A 868 -32.52 -9.92 5.15
C VAL A 868 -31.51 -8.85 5.48
N LEU A 869 -30.39 -9.26 6.07
CA LEU A 869 -29.28 -8.36 6.35
C LEU A 869 -28.60 -7.88 5.05
N PRO A 870 -28.40 -6.57 4.85
CA PRO A 870 -27.50 -6.07 3.82
C PRO A 870 -26.08 -6.61 4.05
N GLY A 871 -25.39 -7.01 2.98
CA GLY A 871 -24.04 -7.59 3.08
C GLY A 871 -23.99 -9.03 3.60
N TYR A 872 -25.13 -9.73 3.69
CA TYR A 872 -25.17 -11.14 4.07
C TYR A 872 -24.37 -11.99 3.09
N VAL A 873 -23.40 -12.75 3.59
CA VAL A 873 -22.45 -13.47 2.73
C VAL A 873 -23.01 -14.81 2.26
N ARG A 874 -22.75 -15.16 1.00
CA ARG A 874 -22.92 -16.53 0.51
C ARG A 874 -21.77 -17.39 1.06
N ALA A 875 -21.98 -17.98 2.24
CA ALA A 875 -20.93 -18.59 3.05
C ALA A 875 -19.98 -19.52 2.27
N HIS A 876 -20.51 -20.42 1.43
CA HIS A 876 -19.68 -21.37 0.68
C HIS A 876 -18.68 -20.69 -0.26
N SER A 877 -19.15 -19.78 -1.14
CA SER A 877 -18.29 -19.11 -2.11
C SER A 877 -17.36 -18.10 -1.42
N PHE A 878 -17.89 -17.37 -0.44
CA PHE A 878 -17.16 -16.30 0.24
C PHE A 878 -15.99 -16.82 1.08
N TYR A 879 -16.21 -17.80 1.98
CA TYR A 879 -15.10 -18.30 2.81
C TYR A 879 -14.07 -19.07 2.00
N ARG A 880 -14.49 -19.78 0.95
CA ARG A 880 -13.56 -20.43 0.03
C ARG A 880 -12.65 -19.41 -0.65
N PHE A 881 -13.24 -18.35 -1.22
CA PHE A 881 -12.49 -17.25 -1.82
C PHE A 881 -11.48 -16.65 -0.82
N LEU A 882 -11.91 -16.34 0.40
CA LEU A 882 -11.03 -15.75 1.41
C LEU A 882 -9.86 -16.66 1.78
N HIS A 883 -10.11 -17.94 2.02
CA HIS A 883 -9.07 -18.91 2.36
C HIS A 883 -8.10 -19.16 1.21
N ASP A 884 -8.60 -19.17 -0.03
CA ASP A 884 -7.77 -19.36 -1.21
C ASP A 884 -6.89 -18.13 -1.49
N MET A 885 -7.45 -16.92 -1.42
CA MET A 885 -6.72 -15.67 -1.60
C MET A 885 -5.71 -15.40 -0.49
N ALA A 886 -6.06 -15.65 0.77
CA ALA A 886 -5.12 -15.56 1.88
C ALA A 886 -4.04 -16.65 1.85
N GLY A 887 -4.29 -17.76 1.14
CA GLY A 887 -3.40 -18.90 1.06
C GLY A 887 -3.28 -19.65 2.39
N THR A 888 -4.39 -19.96 3.08
CA THR A 888 -4.33 -20.67 4.37
C THR A 888 -4.00 -22.15 4.24
N GLY A 889 -4.28 -22.75 3.08
CA GLY A 889 -4.07 -24.18 2.81
C GLY A 889 -5.10 -25.11 3.46
N LEU A 890 -6.10 -24.60 4.20
CA LEU A 890 -7.04 -25.45 4.93
C LEU A 890 -7.91 -26.33 4.02
N TYR A 891 -8.48 -25.76 2.95
CA TYR A 891 -9.32 -26.52 2.01
C TYR A 891 -8.54 -27.69 1.37
N GLU A 892 -7.26 -27.49 1.06
CA GLU A 892 -6.39 -28.51 0.46
C GLU A 892 -6.09 -29.68 1.41
N HIS A 893 -6.10 -29.43 2.73
CA HIS A 893 -5.69 -30.41 3.74
C HIS A 893 -6.87 -31.02 4.52
N LEU A 894 -8.03 -30.36 4.58
CA LEU A 894 -9.16 -30.76 5.42
C LEU A 894 -10.48 -31.04 4.68
N ASP A 895 -10.78 -30.32 3.59
CA ASP A 895 -12.12 -30.39 2.96
C ASP A 895 -12.26 -31.51 1.94
N HIS A 896 -11.13 -31.98 1.42
CA HIS A 896 -11.13 -33.01 0.40
C HIS A 896 -10.47 -34.25 0.97
N VAL A 897 -11.26 -35.10 1.63
CA VAL A 897 -10.85 -36.47 2.01
C VAL A 897 -10.40 -37.31 0.80
N PHE A 898 -10.59 -36.84 -0.44
CA PHE A 898 -10.07 -37.46 -1.67
C PHE A 898 -8.81 -36.78 -2.23
N THR A 899 -8.29 -35.74 -1.58
CA THR A 899 -6.99 -35.16 -1.97
C THR A 899 -5.84 -35.97 -1.38
N THR A 900 -4.75 -36.02 -2.14
CA THR A 900 -3.50 -36.63 -1.69
C THR A 900 -2.98 -35.94 -0.43
N ARG A 901 -3.12 -34.62 -0.31
CA ARG A 901 -2.68 -33.83 0.86
C ARG A 901 -3.50 -34.12 2.11
N GLY A 902 -4.83 -34.22 1.99
CA GLY A 902 -5.68 -34.58 3.13
C GLY A 902 -5.38 -35.97 3.69
N TRP A 903 -5.23 -36.98 2.82
CA TRP A 903 -4.80 -38.31 3.22
C TRP A 903 -3.39 -38.31 3.82
N TRP A 904 -2.47 -37.55 3.23
CA TRP A 904 -1.10 -37.44 3.74
C TRP A 904 -1.05 -36.85 5.14
N LEU A 905 -1.87 -35.82 5.44
CA LEU A 905 -2.00 -35.28 6.79
C LEU A 905 -2.56 -36.32 7.77
N TRP A 906 -3.61 -37.04 7.36
CA TRP A 906 -4.23 -38.08 8.18
C TRP A 906 -3.26 -39.22 8.52
N TRP A 907 -2.45 -39.67 7.55
CA TRP A 907 -1.49 -40.76 7.73
C TRP A 907 -0.23 -40.36 8.50
N ASN A 908 0.36 -39.19 8.20
CA ASN A 908 1.62 -38.77 8.83
C ASN A 908 1.42 -38.10 10.18
N ASP A 909 0.28 -37.44 10.39
CA ASP A 909 0.03 -36.64 11.58
C ASP A 909 -1.45 -36.67 11.97
N TYR A 910 -1.92 -37.87 12.30
CA TYR A 910 -3.30 -38.10 12.73
C TYR A 910 -3.71 -37.23 13.92
N VAL A 911 -2.77 -36.92 14.82
CA VAL A 911 -3.02 -36.11 16.01
C VAL A 911 -3.38 -34.68 15.61
N LEU A 912 -2.60 -34.06 14.72
CA LEU A 912 -2.91 -32.74 14.18
C LEU A 912 -4.22 -32.74 13.39
N TRP A 913 -4.45 -33.76 12.55
CA TRP A 913 -5.71 -33.91 11.84
C TRP A 913 -6.90 -33.98 12.82
N LYS A 914 -6.77 -34.74 13.91
CA LYS A 914 -7.80 -34.86 14.95
C LYS A 914 -8.11 -33.50 15.58
N TRP A 915 -7.09 -32.72 15.94
CA TRP A 915 -7.28 -31.38 16.51
C TRP A 915 -8.04 -30.46 15.55
N LEU A 916 -7.72 -30.49 14.26
CA LEU A 916 -8.35 -29.65 13.24
C LEU A 916 -9.76 -30.11 12.84
N ALA A 917 -9.95 -31.42 12.66
CA ALA A 917 -11.19 -32.00 12.12
C ALA A 917 -12.23 -32.31 13.19
N LYS A 918 -11.85 -32.41 14.46
CA LYS A 918 -12.77 -32.69 15.59
C LYS A 918 -12.76 -31.60 16.67
N GLY A 919 -11.77 -30.72 16.69
CA GLY A 919 -11.69 -29.61 17.64
C GLY A 919 -12.53 -28.39 17.27
N PRO A 920 -12.53 -27.37 18.13
CA PRO A 920 -13.20 -26.11 17.87
C PRO A 920 -12.52 -25.37 16.71
N MET A 921 -13.32 -24.73 15.85
CA MET A 921 -12.82 -23.99 14.69
C MET A 921 -12.17 -22.67 15.11
N ASN A 922 -10.89 -22.72 15.47
CA ASN A 922 -10.09 -21.55 15.77
C ASN A 922 -9.27 -21.06 14.56
N SER A 923 -9.00 -19.76 14.53
CA SER A 923 -8.24 -19.07 13.49
C SER A 923 -6.74 -19.41 13.52
N TYR A 924 -6.21 -20.00 14.60
CA TYR A 924 -4.79 -20.37 14.71
C TYR A 924 -4.37 -21.33 13.60
N SER A 925 -5.30 -22.24 13.23
CA SER A 925 -5.18 -23.17 12.11
C SER A 925 -4.93 -22.47 10.78
N TRP A 926 -5.36 -21.21 10.63
CA TRP A 926 -5.14 -20.47 9.40
C TRP A 926 -3.67 -20.37 9.16
N ARG A 927 -2.86 -20.05 10.19
CA ARG A 927 -1.39 -19.83 10.18
C ARG A 927 -0.51 -21.07 10.27
N LEU A 928 -1.09 -22.25 10.10
CA LEU A 928 -0.43 -23.53 10.28
C LEU A 928 0.36 -24.02 9.05
N PHE A 929 -0.27 -24.06 7.87
CA PHE A 929 0.34 -24.66 6.69
C PHE A 929 1.27 -23.71 5.96
N VAL A 930 2.42 -24.24 5.50
CA VAL A 930 3.37 -23.53 4.65
C VAL A 930 2.85 -23.54 3.21
N THR A 931 2.35 -22.40 2.76
CA THR A 931 1.79 -22.22 1.41
C THR A 931 2.67 -21.35 0.50
N ASN A 932 3.65 -20.64 1.07
CA ASN A 932 4.58 -19.78 0.35
C ASN A 932 6.04 -19.97 0.83
N PRO A 933 6.66 -21.13 0.56
CA PRO A 933 8.01 -21.46 1.05
C PRO A 933 9.11 -20.59 0.43
N LEU A 934 8.85 -19.99 -0.74
CA LEU A 934 9.80 -19.13 -1.46
C LEU A 934 9.64 -17.65 -1.11
N HIS A 935 8.70 -17.30 -0.23
CA HIS A 935 8.39 -15.92 0.16
C HIS A 935 8.11 -14.99 -1.03
N ILE A 936 7.41 -15.51 -2.05
CA ILE A 936 7.02 -14.74 -3.23
C ILE A 936 5.80 -13.88 -2.84
N PRO A 937 5.85 -12.54 -2.98
CA PRO A 937 4.75 -11.67 -2.60
C PRO A 937 3.44 -12.06 -3.30
N GLY A 938 2.35 -12.20 -2.54
CA GLY A 938 1.04 -12.53 -3.09
C GLY A 938 0.80 -14.00 -3.42
N HIS A 939 1.68 -14.93 -3.00
CA HIS A 939 1.48 -16.38 -3.19
C HIS A 939 1.05 -17.11 -1.90
N GLY A 940 0.66 -16.36 -0.86
CA GLY A 940 0.21 -16.89 0.41
C GLY A 940 0.91 -16.22 1.57
N ARG A 941 0.17 -16.12 2.67
CA ARG A 941 0.60 -15.38 3.86
C ARG A 941 1.67 -16.11 4.67
N LYS A 942 2.37 -15.36 5.52
CA LYS A 942 3.37 -15.85 6.49
C LYS A 942 2.85 -16.83 7.56
N VAL A 943 3.50 -17.99 7.68
CA VAL A 943 3.25 -18.99 8.73
C VAL A 943 3.64 -18.47 10.11
N TRP A 944 2.86 -18.84 11.14
CA TRP A 944 3.20 -18.55 12.52
C TRP A 944 3.81 -19.79 13.18
N ALA A 945 5.05 -19.68 13.67
CA ALA A 945 5.76 -20.80 14.30
C ALA A 945 5.00 -21.38 15.51
N GLY A 946 4.22 -20.55 16.22
CA GLY A 946 3.39 -20.98 17.34
C GLY A 946 2.05 -21.64 16.96
N ALA A 947 1.67 -21.65 15.68
CA ALA A 947 0.33 -22.05 15.24
C ALA A 947 -0.01 -23.49 15.64
N ARG A 948 0.91 -24.43 15.45
CA ARG A 948 0.69 -25.84 15.83
C ARG A 948 0.42 -25.99 17.33
N LYS A 949 1.25 -25.34 18.16
CA LYS A 949 1.09 -25.36 19.62
C LYS A 949 -0.21 -24.68 20.04
N ALA A 950 -0.60 -23.59 19.40
CA ALA A 950 -1.85 -22.90 19.70
C ALA A 950 -3.08 -23.74 19.34
N VAL A 951 -3.06 -24.47 18.21
CA VAL A 951 -4.13 -25.41 17.82
C VAL A 951 -4.22 -26.56 18.84
N GLU A 952 -3.09 -27.14 19.24
CA GLU A 952 -3.01 -28.16 20.28
C GLU A 952 -3.60 -27.68 21.61
N GLU A 953 -3.11 -26.54 22.11
CA GLU A 953 -3.58 -25.97 23.37
C GLU A 953 -5.07 -25.63 23.32
N ALA A 954 -5.56 -25.06 22.22
CA ALA A 954 -6.98 -24.76 22.04
C ALA A 954 -7.84 -26.03 22.08
N TYR A 955 -7.38 -27.11 21.46
CA TYR A 955 -8.06 -28.41 21.51
C TYR A 955 -8.14 -28.95 22.94
N HIS A 956 -7.00 -29.00 23.64
CA HIS A 956 -6.95 -29.53 25.00
C HIS A 956 -7.72 -28.67 26.00
N ILE A 957 -7.62 -27.34 25.92
CA ILE A 957 -8.39 -26.42 26.78
C ILE A 957 -9.89 -26.61 26.57
N PHE A 958 -10.33 -26.89 25.35
CA PHE A 958 -11.74 -27.17 25.06
C PHE A 958 -12.20 -28.53 25.58
N GLU A 959 -11.44 -29.60 25.33
CA GLU A 959 -11.76 -30.94 25.84
C GLU A 959 -11.76 -30.99 27.38
N ASP A 960 -10.81 -30.33 28.03
CA ASP A 960 -10.76 -30.20 29.49
C ASP A 960 -11.97 -29.43 30.03
N PHE A 961 -12.40 -28.37 29.33
CA PHE A 961 -13.60 -27.62 29.68
C PHE A 961 -14.84 -28.52 29.57
N LYS A 962 -15.01 -29.23 28.46
CA LYS A 962 -16.12 -30.15 28.23
C LYS A 962 -16.15 -31.28 29.26
N ALA A 963 -15.00 -31.87 29.59
CA ALA A 963 -14.87 -32.91 30.59
C ALA A 963 -15.21 -32.42 32.01
N LYS A 964 -14.96 -31.15 32.33
CA LYS A 964 -15.36 -30.55 33.61
C LYS A 964 -16.87 -30.33 33.70
N GLN A 965 -17.52 -29.92 32.62
CA GLN A 965 -18.98 -29.74 32.61
C GLN A 965 -19.72 -31.08 32.70
N GLY A 966 -19.25 -32.11 31.99
CA GLY A 966 -19.84 -33.45 32.04
C GLY A 966 -19.62 -34.23 33.35
N LYS A 967 -18.96 -33.64 34.37
CA LYS A 967 -18.81 -34.20 35.72
C LYS A 967 -19.72 -33.52 36.75
N VAL A 968 -20.53 -32.55 36.33
CA VAL A 968 -21.55 -31.91 37.17
C VAL A 968 -22.89 -32.59 36.88
N ASP A 969 -23.04 -33.81 37.39
CA ASP A 969 -24.32 -34.51 37.52
C ASP A 969 -24.47 -34.98 38.98
#